data_AF-A0A4U5R465-F1
#
_entry.id   AF-A0A4U5R465-F1
#
_cell.length_a   1.000
_cell.length_b   1.000
_cell.length_c   1.000
_cell.angle_alpha   90.00
_cell.angle_beta   90.00
_cell.angle_gamma   90.00
#
_symmetry.space_group_name_H-M   'P 1'
#
loop_
_entity.id
_entity.type
_entity.pdbx_description
1 polymer ?
#
loop_
_entity_poly.entity_id
_entity_poly.type
_entity_poly.pdbx_seq_one_letter_code
_entity_poly.pdbx_strand_id
1 'polypeptide(L)'
;MDSLRLLHFVTPTPTRRNQFHHSHSHHKLARPPGLGATTTFFNPRIPIPIRGRIVCAVSSTQTREEERATMKSKLNVRIDHQVEFGEHIVIVGSSKEMGSWKKKVPMKWTENGWVCELELKGGEAVEFKFAIVSKDNGLVWESGANRALKLPREGSFAIVCRWGATGEAVNFSPLEFEQNGEEAKDVGENGSADADITLEAGTSPFVGQWQGKAVSFMRSNDHGNRGSERRWDTSGLQGSVLKLVEGDLNARSWRRKLEVVCELLVGSLQSKDRLEALIYSAIYLKWINTGQVPCFEDGGHHRPNRHAEISRLIFQELEQVSSRRDTSAQEVLVIRKIHPCLPSFKAEFTASVPLTRIRDIAHRGDIPHDLKQEIKHTIQNKLHRSAGPEDLVATEAMLARITKNPGEYSEAFVEQFKIFHHELKDFFNAGSLAEQLVSIRESLDERGCSALTLFMDCKKKLDSAEKSRTIFELIKTMQSLNALRDIIVKGLESDIGNDASDAAIAKHQKWRLCEIGLEDYSFVLLSRFLNALEAMGGAKWLADNVESKNISSWSDPLGALIVGVHQLALSGWKPEECEAIGAELLAWQEKGLLEKEGSEDGKIIWVLRLKATLDRARRLTEEYSEALLQIFPQRVQMLGKALGIPENSIRTYTEAEIRAGVIFQVSKLCTLLLKAVRSTLGSHGWDILVPGAASGTLVQVESIVPGSLPSTIEGPIVLVVNKADGDEEVTAAGSNIVGIILLQELPHLSHLGVRARQERVVFVTCEDDDKVADMRKLTGKNVRLEASLTGVNLTLSSSDDIVPEDLSGNGSSTVEPPGSHDPFSAVKAHSNKGVSAGGLILLADADAQTSGAKAAACGRLASLTAASKKVSSDQGVLASFEVPKSMVIPFGSMELALEHSKSMETFMSFLEQIETARLDGGELDKLCSELQELISSLQLPKDTIDGIGRMFPDNARLIVRSSANVEDLAGMSAAGLYDSIPNVSPSNPTAFANAVSQVWASLYTRRAVLSRRAAGVPQKDATMAVLVQEMLSPDLSFVLHTLSPTDLDQNSVEAEIAPGLGETLASGTRGTPWRLSCGKFDGHVRTLAFANFSEEMLVSGAGPADGDVTRLTVDYSKKPLTVDPIFRHQLGQRLCSVGFFLEREFGSPQDVEGCVVGKDIYVVQTRPQPQ
;
A
#
# COMPACT_ATOMS: atom_id res chain seq x y z
N MET A 1 0.54 -42.82 -28.04
CA MET A 1 0.42 -44.03 -27.20
C MET A 1 -0.45 -43.64 -26.01
N ASP A 2 -1.78 -43.60 -26.07
CA ASP A 2 -2.83 -44.52 -26.59
C ASP A 2 -3.46 -45.33 -25.44
N SER A 3 -4.78 -45.50 -25.31
CA SER A 3 -5.88 -44.89 -26.08
C SER A 3 -7.24 -44.95 -25.36
N LEU A 4 -8.03 -43.87 -25.54
CA LEU A 4 -9.50 -43.72 -25.54
C LEU A 4 -10.44 -44.92 -25.25
N ARG A 5 -11.58 -44.65 -24.58
CA ARG A 5 -12.93 -44.97 -25.13
C ARG A 5 -14.13 -44.23 -24.50
N LEU A 6 -15.23 -44.23 -25.27
CA LEU A 6 -16.55 -43.60 -25.06
C LEU A 6 -17.66 -44.65 -25.37
N LEU A 7 -18.97 -44.47 -25.17
CA LEU A 7 -19.86 -43.34 -24.80
C LEU A 7 -21.01 -43.91 -23.91
N HIS A 8 -22.01 -43.18 -23.40
CA HIS A 8 -23.25 -42.84 -24.14
C HIS A 8 -24.18 -41.86 -23.38
N PHE A 9 -24.95 -41.06 -24.13
CA PHE A 9 -26.02 -40.16 -23.64
C PHE A 9 -27.41 -40.83 -23.64
N VAL A 10 -28.29 -40.40 -22.72
CA VAL A 10 -29.76 -40.31 -22.93
C VAL A 10 -30.31 -39.07 -22.21
N THR A 11 -31.13 -38.29 -22.90
CA THR A 11 -32.06 -37.29 -22.32
C THR A 11 -33.49 -37.60 -22.77
N PRO A 12 -34.53 -37.02 -22.12
CA PRO A 12 -35.44 -36.19 -22.91
C PRO A 12 -35.99 -34.94 -22.20
N THR A 13 -36.64 -34.08 -22.99
CA THR A 13 -37.13 -32.72 -22.69
C THR A 13 -38.66 -32.64 -22.48
N PRO A 14 -39.25 -31.49 -22.07
CA PRO A 14 -40.58 -31.44 -21.45
C PRO A 14 -41.77 -31.14 -22.40
N THR A 15 -42.99 -31.18 -21.85
CA THR A 15 -44.27 -30.86 -22.55
C THR A 15 -45.09 -29.75 -21.83
N ARG A 16 -46.20 -29.31 -22.45
CA ARG A 16 -46.82 -27.98 -22.27
C ARG A 16 -48.37 -28.05 -22.23
N ARG A 17 -49.04 -26.98 -21.77
CA ARG A 17 -50.52 -26.69 -21.76
C ARG A 17 -51.34 -27.45 -20.69
N ASN A 18 -52.36 -26.87 -20.04
CA ASN A 18 -53.61 -26.34 -20.63
C ASN A 18 -54.27 -25.14 -19.89
N GLN A 19 -55.41 -24.67 -20.43
CA GLN A 19 -56.31 -23.59 -19.93
C GLN A 19 -57.74 -24.18 -19.79
N PHE A 20 -58.83 -23.55 -19.28
CA PHE A 20 -59.23 -22.15 -19.04
C PHE A 20 -59.79 -22.00 -17.58
N HIS A 21 -60.78 -21.21 -17.10
CA HIS A 21 -61.93 -20.42 -17.63
C HIS A 21 -62.38 -19.29 -16.65
N HIS A 22 -62.88 -18.18 -17.22
CA HIS A 22 -63.93 -17.25 -16.72
C HIS A 22 -63.74 -16.48 -15.38
N SER A 23 -64.29 -15.26 -15.18
CA SER A 23 -65.05 -14.32 -16.05
C SER A 23 -65.06 -12.86 -15.51
N HIS A 24 -65.35 -11.89 -16.42
CA HIS A 24 -66.04 -10.56 -16.30
C HIS A 24 -66.21 -9.81 -14.94
N SER A 25 -66.29 -8.46 -14.83
CA SER A 25 -66.56 -7.35 -15.80
C SER A 25 -66.05 -5.95 -15.32
N HIS A 26 -66.29 -4.87 -16.09
CA HIS A 26 -65.91 -3.46 -15.83
C HIS A 26 -66.94 -2.65 -15.01
N HIS A 27 -66.53 -1.54 -14.34
CA HIS A 27 -66.81 -0.13 -14.76
C HIS A 27 -66.17 0.98 -13.89
N LYS A 28 -66.56 2.27 -14.06
CA LYS A 28 -65.87 3.51 -13.61
C LYS A 28 -66.77 4.49 -12.81
N LEU A 29 -66.12 5.40 -12.05
CA LEU A 29 -66.47 6.82 -11.74
C LEU A 29 -67.73 7.20 -10.87
N ALA A 30 -67.52 7.97 -9.78
CA ALA A 30 -68.26 9.22 -9.39
C ALA A 30 -67.77 9.86 -8.05
N ARG A 31 -68.23 11.10 -7.72
CA ARG A 31 -67.98 11.99 -6.54
C ARG A 31 -69.20 12.96 -6.37
N PRO A 32 -69.33 13.87 -5.36
CA PRO A 32 -68.78 13.98 -3.98
C PRO A 32 -69.95 13.74 -2.96
N PRO A 33 -70.48 14.59 -2.02
CA PRO A 33 -70.10 15.85 -1.27
C PRO A 33 -69.79 15.56 0.24
N GLY A 34 -69.77 16.44 1.27
CA GLY A 34 -69.72 17.92 1.44
C GLY A 34 -70.27 18.41 2.83
N LEU A 35 -69.91 19.65 3.27
CA LEU A 35 -70.30 20.39 4.53
C LEU A 35 -69.78 19.82 5.89
N GLY A 36 -69.43 20.62 6.94
CA GLY A 36 -69.15 22.07 7.08
C GLY A 36 -69.09 22.62 8.55
N ALA A 37 -68.31 23.70 8.80
CA ALA A 37 -68.34 24.64 9.98
C ALA A 37 -67.83 24.12 11.38
N THR A 38 -67.36 24.89 12.41
CA THR A 38 -66.97 26.33 12.60
C THR A 38 -66.12 26.58 13.90
N THR A 39 -65.29 27.66 13.91
CA THR A 39 -64.84 28.62 14.99
C THR A 39 -65.21 28.42 16.50
N THR A 40 -64.53 28.93 17.56
CA THR A 40 -63.45 29.94 17.88
C THR A 40 -63.04 29.74 19.39
N PHE A 41 -62.18 30.47 20.16
CA PHE A 41 -61.35 31.72 20.12
C PHE A 41 -60.15 31.53 21.13
N PHE A 42 -59.48 32.42 21.92
CA PHE A 42 -59.44 33.87 22.28
C PHE A 42 -58.05 34.20 22.93
N ASN A 43 -57.68 35.48 23.14
CA ASN A 43 -56.53 36.00 23.96
C ASN A 43 -56.84 37.46 24.39
N PRO A 44 -56.60 37.94 25.65
CA PRO A 44 -55.73 39.15 25.83
C PRO A 44 -55.12 39.45 27.24
N ARG A 45 -53.94 40.12 27.30
CA ARG A 45 -53.67 41.50 27.88
C ARG A 45 -52.22 41.74 28.36
N ILE A 46 -51.84 43.04 28.43
CA ILE A 46 -50.49 43.62 28.62
C ILE A 46 -50.60 44.92 29.46
N PRO A 47 -49.52 45.38 30.14
CA PRO A 47 -49.31 46.83 30.32
C PRO A 47 -47.86 47.35 30.02
N ILE A 48 -47.71 48.04 28.87
CA ILE A 48 -47.13 49.39 28.63
C ILE A 48 -46.46 50.07 29.88
N PRO A 49 -45.26 50.73 29.83
CA PRO A 49 -45.07 51.95 29.01
C PRO A 49 -43.67 52.48 28.55
N ILE A 50 -43.66 53.09 27.34
CA ILE A 50 -42.98 54.38 26.95
C ILE A 50 -41.41 54.37 26.93
N ARG A 51 -40.64 54.92 25.96
CA ARG A 51 -40.71 56.06 24.98
C ARG A 51 -39.71 55.78 23.82
N GLY A 52 -39.85 56.23 22.56
CA GLY A 52 -40.99 56.79 21.83
C GLY A 52 -40.65 57.95 20.85
N ARG A 53 -40.65 57.71 19.52
CA ARG A 53 -41.01 58.64 18.41
C ARG A 53 -41.08 57.85 17.07
N ILE A 54 -42.24 57.68 16.41
CA ILE A 54 -43.03 58.64 15.56
C ILE A 54 -42.43 58.73 14.14
N VAL A 55 -43.16 58.53 13.02
CA VAL A 55 -44.59 58.17 12.79
C VAL A 55 -44.74 57.53 11.40
N CYS A 56 -45.88 56.88 11.10
CA CYS A 56 -46.31 56.61 9.72
C CYS A 56 -47.77 57.04 9.52
N ALA A 57 -48.08 57.87 8.51
CA ALA A 57 -49.42 58.35 8.21
C ALA A 57 -49.61 58.87 6.76
N VAL A 58 -50.56 58.27 6.04
CA VAL A 58 -51.41 58.84 4.97
C VAL A 58 -50.77 59.45 3.70
N SER A 59 -50.72 58.59 2.66
CA SER A 59 -51.30 58.77 1.30
C SER A 59 -51.23 60.10 0.52
N SER A 60 -50.92 59.95 -0.78
CA SER A 60 -51.27 60.81 -1.94
C SER A 60 -50.70 62.25 -1.96
N THR A 61 -50.09 62.73 -3.04
CA THR A 61 -50.36 62.44 -4.48
C THR A 61 -49.10 62.11 -5.31
N GLN A 62 -49.31 61.58 -6.52
CA GLN A 62 -48.24 61.16 -7.44
C GLN A 62 -47.64 62.34 -8.24
N THR A 63 -46.32 62.45 -8.24
CA THR A 63 -45.53 62.84 -9.43
C THR A 63 -44.47 61.76 -9.65
N ARG A 64 -44.43 61.18 -10.85
CA ARG A 64 -43.47 60.13 -11.23
C ARG A 64 -42.19 60.76 -11.76
N GLU A 65 -41.07 60.48 -11.10
CA GLU A 65 -39.74 60.42 -11.72
C GLU A 65 -39.09 59.08 -11.34
N GLU A 66 -38.02 58.70 -12.04
CA GLU A 66 -37.62 57.30 -12.21
C GLU A 66 -36.49 56.84 -11.27
N GLU A 67 -36.78 55.90 -10.36
CA GLU A 67 -35.73 55.09 -9.73
C GLU A 67 -35.52 53.78 -10.50
N ARG A 68 -34.39 53.66 -11.20
CA ARG A 68 -33.94 52.37 -11.78
C ARG A 68 -33.30 51.50 -10.70
N ALA A 69 -33.81 50.28 -10.54
CA ALA A 69 -33.12 49.25 -9.76
C ALA A 69 -31.72 48.98 -10.34
N THR A 70 -30.68 49.14 -9.53
CA THR A 70 -29.29 48.86 -9.94
C THR A 70 -29.00 47.37 -9.92
N MET A 71 -28.97 46.77 -11.11
CA MET A 71 -28.63 45.37 -11.31
C MET A 71 -27.17 45.07 -10.93
N LYS A 72 -26.94 43.89 -10.34
CA LYS A 72 -25.62 43.37 -9.95
C LYS A 72 -25.25 42.16 -10.81
N SER A 73 -23.97 42.03 -11.10
CA SER A 73 -23.37 40.87 -11.77
C SER A 73 -22.27 40.28 -10.89
N LYS A 74 -22.15 38.95 -10.87
CA LYS A 74 -21.07 38.25 -10.17
C LYS A 74 -19.88 38.01 -11.11
N LEU A 75 -18.68 38.23 -10.59
CA LEU A 75 -17.42 38.00 -11.29
C LEU A 75 -16.48 37.15 -10.44
N ASN A 76 -16.10 35.97 -10.93
CA ASN A 76 -15.01 35.18 -10.37
C ASN A 76 -13.72 35.46 -11.15
N VAL A 77 -12.70 35.97 -10.47
CA VAL A 77 -11.41 36.34 -11.05
C VAL A 77 -10.35 35.32 -10.65
N ARG A 78 -9.81 34.57 -11.62
CA ARG A 78 -8.69 33.63 -11.43
C ARG A 78 -7.40 34.25 -11.98
N ILE A 79 -6.27 34.11 -11.28
CA ILE A 79 -4.94 34.45 -11.79
C ILE A 79 -3.91 33.34 -11.50
N ASP A 80 -3.23 32.93 -12.56
CA ASP A 80 -2.28 31.83 -12.53
C ASP A 80 -0.86 32.38 -12.36
N HIS A 81 -0.44 32.49 -11.09
CA HIS A 81 0.87 33.01 -10.70
C HIS A 81 1.33 32.41 -9.36
N GLN A 82 2.63 32.14 -9.25
CA GLN A 82 3.26 31.67 -8.01
C GLN A 82 3.94 32.84 -7.30
N VAL A 83 4.02 32.76 -5.97
CA VAL A 83 4.62 33.76 -5.07
C VAL A 83 5.42 33.01 -3.98
N GLU A 84 6.30 33.69 -3.25
CA GLU A 84 7.12 33.00 -2.25
C GLU A 84 6.33 32.59 -0.99
N PHE A 85 6.87 31.64 -0.22
CA PHE A 85 6.18 31.10 0.95
C PHE A 85 5.90 32.17 2.01
N GLY A 86 4.62 32.54 2.18
CA GLY A 86 4.16 33.58 3.09
C GLY A 86 3.88 34.94 2.41
N GLU A 87 4.00 35.03 1.09
CA GLU A 87 3.40 36.10 0.29
C GLU A 87 1.96 35.76 -0.11
N HIS A 88 1.20 36.75 -0.60
CA HIS A 88 -0.13 36.52 -1.18
C HIS A 88 -0.48 37.54 -2.27
N ILE A 89 -1.36 37.16 -3.20
CA ILE A 89 -1.84 38.06 -4.26
C ILE A 89 -3.07 38.84 -3.80
N VAL A 90 -3.11 40.13 -4.16
CA VAL A 90 -4.25 41.02 -4.00
C VAL A 90 -4.70 41.58 -5.34
N ILE A 91 -6.00 41.82 -5.48
CA ILE A 91 -6.59 42.62 -6.56
C ILE A 91 -6.91 44.02 -6.03
N VAL A 92 -6.68 45.04 -6.87
CA VAL A 92 -7.01 46.45 -6.58
C VAL A 92 -7.61 47.07 -7.85
N GLY A 93 -8.67 47.86 -7.73
CA GLY A 93 -9.34 48.45 -8.89
C GLY A 93 -10.28 49.60 -8.57
N SER A 94 -10.98 50.12 -9.59
CA SER A 94 -11.77 51.35 -9.53
C SER A 94 -13.09 51.21 -8.78
N SER A 95 -13.76 50.05 -8.85
CA SER A 95 -15.01 49.81 -8.12
C SER A 95 -14.80 49.82 -6.61
N LYS A 96 -15.87 50.07 -5.85
CA LYS A 96 -15.81 50.07 -4.38
C LYS A 96 -15.44 48.69 -3.82
N GLU A 97 -15.86 47.64 -4.53
CA GLU A 97 -15.68 46.24 -4.18
C GLU A 97 -14.28 45.74 -4.55
N MET A 98 -13.64 46.34 -5.55
CA MET A 98 -12.19 46.24 -5.83
C MET A 98 -11.34 47.27 -5.03
N GLY A 99 -11.96 47.98 -4.07
CA GLY A 99 -11.26 48.85 -3.12
C GLY A 99 -10.96 50.28 -3.58
N SER A 100 -11.51 50.74 -4.70
CA SER A 100 -11.38 52.09 -5.27
C SER A 100 -9.95 52.65 -5.26
N TRP A 101 -9.00 51.86 -5.75
CA TRP A 101 -7.55 52.14 -5.79
C TRP A 101 -6.89 52.45 -4.43
N LYS A 102 -7.57 52.19 -3.32
CA LYS A 102 -7.12 52.53 -1.95
C LYS A 102 -7.05 51.34 -0.99
N LYS A 103 -7.88 50.32 -1.18
CA LYS A 103 -7.91 49.10 -0.35
C LYS A 103 -7.46 47.88 -1.17
N LYS A 104 -6.54 47.09 -0.62
CA LYS A 104 -6.15 45.77 -1.14
C LYS A 104 -7.30 44.77 -0.90
N VAL A 105 -7.68 43.98 -1.90
CA VAL A 105 -8.63 42.86 -1.75
C VAL A 105 -7.85 41.54 -1.89
N PRO A 106 -7.76 40.70 -0.85
CA PRO A 106 -6.97 39.48 -0.91
C PRO A 106 -7.65 38.40 -1.77
N MET A 107 -6.85 37.72 -2.57
CA MET A 107 -7.26 36.53 -3.31
C MET A 107 -7.01 35.28 -2.45
N LYS A 108 -7.79 34.22 -2.65
CA LYS A 108 -7.58 32.92 -2.02
C LYS A 108 -6.76 32.03 -2.96
N TRP A 109 -5.77 31.31 -2.43
CA TRP A 109 -5.09 30.28 -3.21
C TRP A 109 -5.97 29.02 -3.35
N THR A 110 -5.92 28.39 -4.52
CA THR A 110 -6.48 27.06 -4.81
C THR A 110 -5.53 26.30 -5.73
N GLU A 111 -5.74 25.00 -5.92
CA GLU A 111 -4.94 24.17 -6.84
C GLU A 111 -4.94 24.72 -8.28
N ASN A 112 -6.04 25.37 -8.69
CA ASN A 112 -6.20 26.04 -9.98
C ASN A 112 -5.74 27.51 -10.00
N GLY A 113 -4.95 27.96 -9.02
CA GLY A 113 -4.43 29.34 -8.94
C GLY A 113 -5.17 30.23 -7.93
N TRP A 114 -4.88 31.54 -7.96
CA TRP A 114 -5.46 32.51 -7.02
C TRP A 114 -6.83 33.00 -7.50
N VAL A 115 -7.85 32.92 -6.65
CA VAL A 115 -9.24 33.25 -6.99
C VAL A 115 -9.85 34.33 -6.09
N CYS A 116 -10.77 35.13 -6.65
CA CYS A 116 -11.53 36.14 -5.93
C CYS A 116 -12.93 36.31 -6.54
N GLU A 117 -13.99 36.19 -5.73
CA GLU A 117 -15.37 36.46 -6.15
C GLU A 117 -15.77 37.89 -5.78
N LEU A 118 -16.34 38.62 -6.74
CA LEU A 118 -16.73 40.02 -6.62
C LEU A 118 -18.17 40.23 -7.13
N GLU A 119 -19.02 40.86 -6.33
CA GLU A 119 -20.29 41.41 -6.80
C GLU A 119 -20.10 42.85 -7.28
N LEU A 120 -20.39 43.10 -8.55
CA LEU A 120 -20.13 44.39 -9.20
C LEU A 120 -21.43 44.90 -9.85
N LYS A 121 -21.51 46.21 -10.10
CA LYS A 121 -22.64 46.77 -10.84
C LYS A 121 -22.58 46.38 -12.31
N GLY A 122 -23.67 45.85 -12.84
CA GLY A 122 -23.73 45.43 -14.24
C GLY A 122 -23.77 46.61 -15.22
N GLY A 123 -23.01 46.52 -16.31
CA GLY A 123 -22.97 47.51 -17.40
C GLY A 123 -21.98 48.68 -17.22
N GLU A 124 -21.45 48.90 -16.01
CA GLU A 124 -20.35 49.85 -15.77
C GLU A 124 -19.00 49.26 -16.23
N ALA A 125 -18.05 50.13 -16.55
CA ALA A 125 -16.67 49.73 -16.86
C ALA A 125 -15.80 49.87 -15.60
N VAL A 126 -15.12 48.79 -15.22
CA VAL A 126 -14.19 48.74 -14.09
C VAL A 126 -12.77 48.56 -14.59
N GLU A 127 -11.81 49.17 -13.90
CA GLU A 127 -10.38 48.94 -14.11
C GLU A 127 -9.80 48.24 -12.89
N PHE A 128 -8.87 47.31 -13.08
CA PHE A 128 -8.17 46.64 -11.99
C PHE A 128 -6.75 46.24 -12.35
N LYS A 129 -5.97 45.89 -11.33
CA LYS A 129 -4.59 45.43 -11.44
C LYS A 129 -4.22 44.52 -10.26
N PHE A 130 -3.35 43.55 -10.48
CA PHE A 130 -2.86 42.65 -9.43
C PHE A 130 -1.55 43.13 -8.78
N ALA A 131 -1.35 42.75 -7.53
CA ALA A 131 -0.09 42.94 -6.81
C ALA A 131 0.21 41.78 -5.85
N ILE A 132 1.48 41.48 -5.63
CA ILE A 132 1.97 40.59 -4.57
C ILE A 132 2.19 41.41 -3.31
N VAL A 133 1.76 40.88 -2.16
CA VAL A 133 2.05 41.42 -0.83
C VAL A 133 3.02 40.49 -0.11
N SER A 134 4.22 41.00 0.12
CA SER A 134 5.29 40.30 0.85
C SER A 134 5.08 40.36 2.37
N LYS A 135 5.83 39.55 3.12
CA LYS A 135 5.73 39.44 4.60
C LYS A 135 5.82 40.79 5.32
N ASP A 136 6.73 41.66 4.88
CA ASP A 136 6.94 43.01 5.44
C ASP A 136 5.91 44.05 4.93
N ASN A 137 4.77 43.59 4.40
CA ASN A 137 3.68 44.37 3.79
C ASN A 137 4.09 45.19 2.54
N GLY A 138 5.30 44.94 2.02
CA GLY A 138 5.77 45.40 0.72
C GLY A 138 4.83 45.00 -0.42
N LEU A 139 4.89 45.72 -1.54
CA LEU A 139 3.90 45.62 -2.62
C LEU A 139 4.57 45.63 -3.99
N VAL A 140 4.53 44.50 -4.69
CA VAL A 140 5.03 44.35 -6.07
C VAL A 140 3.84 44.28 -7.02
N TRP A 141 3.64 45.33 -7.82
CA TRP A 141 2.59 45.38 -8.84
C TRP A 141 2.95 44.54 -10.07
N GLU A 142 1.95 43.99 -10.76
CA GLU A 142 2.19 43.40 -12.08
C GLU A 142 2.70 44.46 -13.08
N SER A 143 3.47 44.02 -14.08
CA SER A 143 3.90 44.88 -15.19
C SER A 143 2.72 45.24 -16.11
N GLY A 144 2.83 46.35 -16.85
CA GLY A 144 1.80 46.78 -17.81
C GLY A 144 0.77 47.79 -17.26
N ALA A 145 -0.29 48.00 -18.04
CA ALA A 145 -1.36 48.97 -17.77
C ALA A 145 -2.46 48.40 -16.84
N ASN A 146 -3.47 49.19 -16.51
CA ASN A 146 -4.67 48.68 -15.85
C ASN A 146 -5.47 47.78 -16.81
N ARG A 147 -6.04 46.69 -16.30
CA ARG A 147 -6.97 45.82 -17.03
C ARG A 147 -8.36 46.46 -16.99
N ALA A 148 -8.92 46.78 -18.15
CA ALA A 148 -10.27 47.35 -18.26
C ALA A 148 -11.29 46.27 -18.62
N LEU A 149 -12.41 46.24 -17.91
CA LEU A 149 -13.47 45.23 -18.04
C LEU A 149 -14.85 45.90 -18.00
N LYS A 150 -15.74 45.54 -18.92
CA LYS A 150 -17.13 46.05 -18.92
C LYS A 150 -18.11 44.88 -18.77
N LEU A 151 -18.65 44.73 -17.57
CA LEU A 151 -19.52 43.61 -17.23
C LEU A 151 -20.88 43.70 -17.91
N PRO A 152 -21.50 42.56 -18.30
CA PRO A 152 -22.91 42.51 -18.65
C PRO A 152 -23.81 42.99 -17.49
N ARG A 153 -25.07 43.36 -17.81
CA ARG A 153 -25.98 43.98 -16.84
C ARG A 153 -26.44 43.06 -15.71
N GLU A 154 -26.55 41.77 -15.99
CA GLU A 154 -26.92 40.72 -15.04
C GLU A 154 -26.14 39.45 -15.41
N GLY A 155 -26.00 38.53 -14.45
CA GLY A 155 -25.38 37.21 -14.66
C GLY A 155 -24.18 36.93 -13.75
N SER A 156 -23.65 35.71 -13.88
CA SER A 156 -22.45 35.24 -13.19
C SER A 156 -21.40 34.88 -14.24
N PHE A 157 -20.20 35.44 -14.11
CA PHE A 157 -19.13 35.31 -15.10
C PHE A 157 -17.81 34.91 -14.43
N ALA A 158 -16.97 34.19 -15.15
CA ALA A 158 -15.58 33.95 -14.77
C ALA A 158 -14.61 34.59 -15.76
N ILE A 159 -13.44 35.00 -15.27
CA ILE A 159 -12.30 35.47 -16.07
C ILE A 159 -11.02 34.83 -15.55
N VAL A 160 -10.11 34.49 -16.47
CA VAL A 160 -8.77 33.97 -16.16
C VAL A 160 -7.73 34.97 -16.65
N CYS A 161 -6.84 35.39 -15.76
CA CYS A 161 -5.76 36.33 -16.04
C CYS A 161 -4.39 35.67 -15.93
N ARG A 162 -3.43 36.12 -16.73
CA ARG A 162 -1.99 35.79 -16.59
C ARG A 162 -1.24 37.01 -16.07
N TRP A 163 -0.32 36.82 -15.14
CA TRP A 163 0.45 37.91 -14.53
C TRP A 163 1.23 38.72 -15.58
N GLY A 164 1.12 40.05 -15.53
CA GLY A 164 1.80 40.98 -16.46
C GLY A 164 1.23 41.01 -17.89
N ALA A 165 0.36 40.07 -18.26
CA ALA A 165 -0.32 40.03 -19.56
C ALA A 165 -1.54 40.99 -19.59
N THR A 166 -1.31 42.29 -19.34
CA THR A 166 -2.39 43.29 -19.20
C THR A 166 -3.03 43.69 -20.54
N GLY A 167 -2.47 43.24 -21.66
CA GLY A 167 -2.97 43.48 -23.03
C GLY A 167 -3.80 42.33 -23.61
N GLU A 168 -3.96 41.21 -22.89
CA GLU A 168 -4.87 40.13 -23.30
C GLU A 168 -6.34 40.60 -23.16
N ALA A 169 -7.17 40.30 -24.16
CA ALA A 169 -8.60 40.60 -24.09
C ALA A 169 -9.26 39.72 -23.03
N VAL A 170 -9.88 40.36 -22.03
CA VAL A 170 -10.51 39.65 -20.91
C VAL A 170 -11.87 39.09 -21.36
N ASN A 171 -11.84 37.86 -21.88
CA ASN A 171 -13.03 37.12 -22.28
C ASN A 171 -13.82 36.68 -21.04
N PHE A 172 -15.14 36.90 -21.05
CA PHE A 172 -16.05 36.30 -20.09
C PHE A 172 -16.37 34.86 -20.51
N SER A 173 -16.14 33.89 -19.64
CA SER A 173 -16.97 32.67 -19.67
C SER A 173 -18.20 32.89 -18.79
N PRO A 174 -19.39 32.42 -19.20
CA PRO A 174 -20.50 32.22 -18.27
C PRO A 174 -20.06 31.30 -17.13
N LEU A 175 -20.56 31.54 -15.91
CA LEU A 175 -20.49 30.53 -14.84
C LEU A 175 -21.64 29.51 -15.03
N GLU A 176 -21.50 28.72 -16.09
CA GLU A 176 -22.20 27.45 -16.21
C GLU A 176 -21.66 26.49 -15.15
N PHE A 177 -22.55 25.76 -14.48
CA PHE A 177 -22.14 24.57 -13.72
C PHE A 177 -21.58 23.56 -14.72
N GLU A 178 -20.41 22.97 -14.44
CA GLU A 178 -19.63 22.17 -15.40
C GLU A 178 -20.49 21.10 -16.12
N GLN A 179 -20.92 21.46 -17.32
CA GLN A 179 -21.67 20.65 -18.28
C GLN A 179 -21.06 20.88 -19.66
N ASN A 180 -20.02 20.10 -19.98
CA ASN A 180 -19.54 20.04 -21.36
C ASN A 180 -20.63 19.40 -22.22
N GLY A 181 -21.36 20.22 -22.98
CA GLY A 181 -22.41 19.80 -23.91
C GLY A 181 -22.62 20.85 -24.99
N GLU A 182 -22.06 20.62 -26.18
CA GLU A 182 -22.21 21.53 -27.31
C GLU A 182 -23.55 21.31 -28.01
N GLU A 183 -24.48 22.25 -27.88
CA GLU A 183 -25.69 22.27 -28.72
C GLU A 183 -25.40 22.93 -30.08
N ALA A 184 -25.09 22.10 -31.08
CA ALA A 184 -25.10 22.50 -32.49
C ALA A 184 -26.55 22.70 -32.99
N LYS A 185 -26.75 23.61 -33.96
CA LYS A 185 -28.10 23.94 -34.48
C LYS A 185 -28.57 22.99 -35.58
N ASP A 186 -29.85 22.64 -35.49
CA ASP A 186 -30.62 21.77 -36.41
C ASP A 186 -30.77 22.36 -37.83
N VAL A 187 -30.44 21.55 -38.85
CA VAL A 187 -30.92 21.67 -40.24
C VAL A 187 -30.98 20.29 -40.94
N GLY A 188 -32.19 19.74 -41.11
CA GLY A 188 -32.66 19.23 -42.42
C GLY A 188 -32.18 17.88 -42.99
N GLU A 189 -32.84 16.79 -42.57
CA GLU A 189 -33.30 15.62 -43.35
C GLU A 189 -32.44 14.85 -44.41
N ASN A 190 -32.45 13.53 -44.24
CA ASN A 190 -32.60 12.45 -45.25
C ASN A 190 -31.46 12.13 -46.25
N GLY A 191 -30.77 11.01 -45.97
CA GLY A 191 -29.99 10.22 -46.94
C GLY A 191 -29.47 8.91 -46.32
N SER A 192 -29.57 7.76 -47.00
CA SER A 192 -29.25 6.44 -46.43
C SER A 192 -28.20 5.67 -47.24
N ALA A 193 -27.01 5.45 -46.66
CA ALA A 193 -26.06 4.39 -47.04
C ALA A 193 -25.01 4.17 -45.92
N ASP A 194 -24.36 3.00 -45.96
CA ASP A 194 -23.25 2.47 -45.16
C ASP A 194 -22.49 3.39 -44.20
N ALA A 195 -22.34 2.92 -42.95
CA ALA A 195 -21.71 3.66 -41.85
C ALA A 195 -20.20 3.37 -41.74
N ASP A 196 -19.38 4.27 -42.31
CA ASP A 196 -17.95 4.32 -42.07
C ASP A 196 -17.63 4.94 -40.69
N ILE A 197 -16.54 4.53 -40.03
CA ILE A 197 -16.25 4.96 -38.64
C ILE A 197 -15.34 6.19 -38.63
N THR A 198 -15.94 7.39 -38.62
CA THR A 198 -15.23 8.65 -38.37
C THR A 198 -14.79 8.77 -36.91
N LEU A 199 -13.48 8.74 -36.69
CA LEU A 199 -12.84 9.02 -35.39
C LEU A 199 -12.70 10.55 -35.20
N GLU A 200 -13.31 11.08 -34.14
CA GLU A 200 -13.14 12.49 -33.77
C GLU A 200 -11.75 12.73 -33.13
N ALA A 201 -11.11 13.83 -33.53
CA ALA A 201 -9.72 14.13 -33.17
C ALA A 201 -9.60 14.87 -31.84
N GLY A 202 -9.77 14.14 -30.73
CA GLY A 202 -9.33 14.61 -29.41
C GLY A 202 -7.80 14.73 -29.33
N THR A 203 -7.31 15.72 -28.56
CA THR A 203 -5.88 15.93 -28.29
C THR A 203 -5.19 14.69 -27.71
N SER A 204 -3.95 14.42 -28.11
CA SER A 204 -3.23 13.22 -27.63
C SER A 204 -2.92 13.32 -26.12
N PRO A 205 -3.05 12.21 -25.35
CA PRO A 205 -2.57 12.12 -23.97
C PRO A 205 -1.10 12.53 -23.83
N PHE A 206 -0.29 12.30 -24.87
CA PHE A 206 1.12 12.69 -24.95
C PHE A 206 1.32 14.21 -24.85
N VAL A 207 0.50 14.98 -25.57
CA VAL A 207 0.57 16.46 -25.58
C VAL A 207 0.05 17.04 -24.26
N GLY A 208 -0.95 16.40 -23.64
CA GLY A 208 -1.46 16.78 -22.31
C GLY A 208 -0.43 16.66 -21.18
N GLN A 209 0.64 15.89 -21.36
CA GLN A 209 1.73 15.71 -20.38
C GLN A 209 2.98 16.56 -20.66
N TRP A 210 2.96 17.41 -21.70
CA TRP A 210 4.13 18.17 -22.13
C TRP A 210 4.50 19.31 -21.17
N GLN A 211 5.69 19.22 -20.58
CA GLN A 211 6.31 20.21 -19.68
C GLN A 211 7.50 20.94 -20.33
N GLY A 212 7.85 20.60 -21.58
CA GLY A 212 8.89 21.26 -22.34
C GLY A 212 8.53 22.67 -22.81
N LYS A 213 9.47 23.35 -23.50
CA LYS A 213 9.23 24.70 -24.06
C LYS A 213 8.06 24.64 -25.07
N ALA A 214 7.22 25.68 -25.07
CA ALA A 214 6.05 25.78 -25.96
C ALA A 214 6.44 25.86 -27.44
N VAL A 215 5.56 25.36 -28.32
CA VAL A 215 5.80 25.32 -29.78
C VAL A 215 5.97 26.74 -30.33
N SER A 216 7.08 26.96 -31.03
CA SER A 216 7.40 28.22 -31.71
C SER A 216 7.55 27.95 -33.20
N PHE A 217 6.57 28.39 -34.00
CA PHE A 217 6.60 28.24 -35.46
C PHE A 217 7.62 29.20 -36.07
N MET A 218 8.64 28.64 -36.72
CA MET A 218 9.79 29.40 -37.24
C MET A 218 9.67 29.58 -38.76
N ARG A 219 9.90 30.82 -39.25
CA ARG A 219 9.87 31.18 -40.68
C ARG A 219 11.26 31.12 -41.36
N SER A 220 12.28 30.81 -40.57
CA SER A 220 13.70 30.90 -40.85
C SER A 220 14.43 29.79 -40.09
N ASN A 221 15.69 29.49 -40.45
CA ASN A 221 16.55 28.57 -39.68
C ASN A 221 17.09 29.23 -38.39
N ASP A 222 16.24 29.88 -37.57
CA ASP A 222 16.61 30.48 -36.28
C ASP A 222 16.80 29.45 -35.15
N HIS A 223 17.42 28.33 -35.50
CA HIS A 223 18.06 27.38 -34.59
C HIS A 223 19.37 28.00 -34.05
N GLY A 224 19.25 29.17 -33.39
CA GLY A 224 20.31 29.69 -32.54
C GLY A 224 20.73 28.65 -31.50
N ASN A 225 21.90 28.82 -30.89
CA ASN A 225 22.58 27.79 -30.09
C ASN A 225 21.95 27.56 -28.70
N ARG A 226 20.63 27.27 -28.65
CA ARG A 226 19.73 27.21 -27.47
C ARG A 226 20.04 26.06 -26.49
N GLY A 227 21.10 25.27 -26.74
CA GLY A 227 21.56 24.20 -25.84
C GLY A 227 22.53 24.67 -24.74
N SER A 228 23.02 25.91 -24.78
CA SER A 228 24.04 26.44 -23.86
C SER A 228 23.53 26.79 -22.45
N GLU A 229 22.26 26.55 -22.15
CA GLU A 229 21.63 26.89 -20.86
C GLU A 229 21.63 25.74 -19.84
N ARG A 230 21.85 24.48 -20.28
CA ARG A 230 21.90 23.33 -19.37
C ARG A 230 23.23 23.27 -18.62
N ARG A 231 23.15 22.83 -17.37
CA ARG A 231 24.29 22.45 -16.55
C ARG A 231 24.23 20.94 -16.33
N TRP A 232 25.35 20.28 -16.55
CA TRP A 232 25.58 18.90 -16.13
C TRP A 232 26.47 18.93 -14.90
N ASP A 233 26.15 18.13 -13.89
CA ASP A 233 27.01 17.94 -12.73
C ASP A 233 27.32 16.45 -12.56
N THR A 234 28.57 16.07 -12.82
CA THR A 234 29.08 14.70 -12.64
C THR A 234 29.77 14.51 -11.29
N SER A 235 29.81 15.54 -10.44
CA SER A 235 30.54 15.53 -9.17
C SER A 235 30.00 14.48 -8.21
N GLY A 236 30.81 13.46 -7.91
CA GLY A 236 30.44 12.37 -7.00
C GLY A 236 29.50 11.32 -7.57
N LEU A 237 29.20 11.36 -8.88
CA LEU A 237 28.46 10.28 -9.54
C LEU A 237 29.37 9.07 -9.80
N GLN A 238 28.79 7.87 -9.77
CA GLN A 238 29.44 6.60 -10.12
C GLN A 238 28.45 5.69 -10.86
N GLY A 239 28.88 4.49 -11.25
CA GLY A 239 27.99 3.44 -11.75
C GLY A 239 27.13 3.84 -12.96
N SER A 240 25.85 3.43 -12.95
CA SER A 240 24.93 3.62 -14.07
C SER A 240 24.53 5.09 -14.27
N VAL A 241 24.45 5.90 -13.20
CA VAL A 241 24.09 7.33 -13.32
C VAL A 241 25.19 8.15 -13.97
N LEU A 242 26.46 7.88 -13.68
CA LEU A 242 27.58 8.59 -14.32
C LEU A 242 27.57 8.35 -15.84
N LYS A 243 27.48 7.08 -16.26
CA LYS A 243 27.40 6.69 -17.69
C LYS A 243 26.27 7.41 -18.42
N LEU A 244 25.09 7.47 -17.82
CA LEU A 244 23.91 8.10 -18.44
C LEU A 244 24.05 9.63 -18.53
N VAL A 245 24.63 10.29 -17.52
CA VAL A 245 24.84 11.76 -17.51
C VAL A 245 25.95 12.17 -18.49
N GLU A 246 27.07 11.43 -18.55
CA GLU A 246 28.10 11.60 -19.58
C GLU A 246 27.56 11.28 -20.98
N GLY A 247 26.62 10.34 -21.07
CA GLY A 247 25.83 10.08 -22.26
C GLY A 247 24.98 11.27 -22.70
N ASP A 248 24.11 11.82 -21.83
CA ASP A 248 23.23 12.96 -22.12
C ASP A 248 24.01 14.19 -22.61
N LEU A 249 25.16 14.47 -21.99
CA LEU A 249 26.08 15.56 -22.36
C LEU A 249 26.53 15.49 -23.83
N ASN A 250 26.77 14.27 -24.33
CA ASN A 250 27.15 14.01 -25.72
C ASN A 250 25.94 13.77 -26.64
N ALA A 251 24.81 13.34 -26.08
CA ALA A 251 23.60 12.94 -26.79
C ALA A 251 22.62 14.11 -27.03
N ARG A 252 22.94 14.98 -27.99
CA ARG A 252 22.06 16.12 -28.35
C ARG A 252 20.69 15.72 -28.91
N SER A 253 20.65 14.68 -29.76
CA SER A 253 19.45 14.23 -30.47
C SER A 253 18.75 13.07 -29.77
N TRP A 254 17.43 12.94 -29.95
CA TRP A 254 16.64 11.86 -29.34
C TRP A 254 17.21 10.48 -29.68
N ARG A 255 17.65 10.28 -30.94
CA ARG A 255 18.37 9.09 -31.40
C ARG A 255 19.59 8.77 -30.52
N ARG A 256 20.45 9.76 -30.24
CA ARG A 256 21.61 9.56 -29.36
C ARG A 256 21.19 9.27 -27.91
N LYS A 257 20.10 9.87 -27.42
CA LYS A 257 19.59 9.60 -26.07
C LYS A 257 19.06 8.17 -25.94
N LEU A 258 18.41 7.64 -26.98
CA LEU A 258 18.04 6.22 -27.09
C LEU A 258 19.26 5.31 -27.19
N GLU A 259 20.31 5.69 -27.94
CA GLU A 259 21.58 4.93 -28.00
C GLU A 259 22.23 4.82 -26.61
N VAL A 260 22.27 5.90 -25.81
CA VAL A 260 22.75 5.88 -24.41
C VAL A 260 21.96 4.92 -23.52
N VAL A 261 20.63 4.87 -23.65
CA VAL A 261 19.80 3.90 -22.89
C VAL A 261 20.03 2.47 -23.37
N CYS A 262 20.20 2.26 -24.68
CA CYS A 262 20.51 0.96 -25.25
C CYS A 262 21.88 0.45 -24.76
N GLU A 263 22.90 1.29 -24.72
CA GLU A 263 24.24 0.96 -24.21
C GLU A 263 24.26 0.75 -22.68
N LEU A 264 23.29 1.30 -21.95
CA LEU A 264 23.15 1.10 -20.51
C LEU A 264 22.41 -0.20 -20.15
N LEU A 265 21.44 -0.62 -20.97
CA LEU A 265 20.59 -1.80 -20.71
C LEU A 265 21.08 -3.08 -21.40
N VAL A 266 21.56 -3.00 -22.65
CA VAL A 266 21.90 -4.18 -23.47
C VAL A 266 23.32 -4.67 -23.14
N GLY A 267 23.42 -5.58 -22.18
CA GLY A 267 24.69 -6.20 -21.80
C GLY A 267 24.57 -7.16 -20.61
N SER A 268 25.65 -7.90 -20.33
CA SER A 268 25.70 -8.82 -19.17
C SER A 268 25.91 -8.03 -17.86
N LEU A 269 24.82 -7.51 -17.31
CA LEU A 269 24.77 -6.85 -16.01
C LEU A 269 24.57 -7.87 -14.88
N GLN A 270 25.21 -7.65 -13.73
CA GLN A 270 24.84 -8.34 -12.49
C GLN A 270 23.48 -7.85 -11.99
N SER A 271 22.74 -8.69 -11.26
CA SER A 271 21.36 -8.37 -10.81
C SER A 271 21.24 -6.99 -10.11
N LYS A 272 22.20 -6.62 -9.25
CA LYS A 272 22.20 -5.30 -8.59
C LYS A 272 22.41 -4.13 -9.56
N ASP A 273 23.23 -4.31 -10.61
CA ASP A 273 23.48 -3.28 -11.61
C ASP A 273 22.30 -3.15 -12.59
N ARG A 274 21.62 -4.28 -12.88
CA ARG A 274 20.46 -4.40 -13.78
C ARG A 274 19.29 -3.53 -13.31
N LEU A 275 18.89 -3.65 -12.04
CA LEU A 275 17.84 -2.81 -11.46
C LEU A 275 18.22 -1.32 -11.48
N GLU A 276 19.46 -0.95 -11.14
CA GLU A 276 19.88 0.46 -11.17
C GLU A 276 19.86 1.04 -12.60
N ALA A 277 20.34 0.28 -13.60
CA ALA A 277 20.29 0.65 -15.01
C ALA A 277 18.85 0.87 -15.51
N LEU A 278 17.92 -0.01 -15.13
CA LEU A 278 16.49 0.12 -15.42
C LEU A 278 15.89 1.41 -14.81
N ILE A 279 16.19 1.69 -13.53
CA ILE A 279 15.63 2.84 -12.81
C ILE A 279 16.02 4.16 -13.48
N TYR A 280 17.31 4.41 -13.73
CA TYR A 280 17.72 5.66 -14.37
C TYR A 280 17.22 5.76 -15.82
N SER A 281 17.13 4.63 -16.54
CA SER A 281 16.54 4.60 -17.89
C SER A 281 15.07 5.03 -17.89
N ALA A 282 14.26 4.53 -16.96
CA ALA A 282 12.86 4.92 -16.82
C ALA A 282 12.68 6.41 -16.50
N ILE A 283 13.43 6.93 -15.53
CA ILE A 283 13.39 8.36 -15.14
C ILE A 283 13.79 9.25 -16.33
N TYR A 284 14.89 8.91 -17.00
CA TYR A 284 15.45 9.68 -18.11
C TYR A 284 14.52 9.69 -19.33
N LEU A 285 13.98 8.53 -19.73
CA LEU A 285 13.03 8.44 -20.85
C LEU A 285 11.72 9.16 -20.55
N LYS A 286 11.19 9.10 -19.33
CA LYS A 286 10.02 9.89 -18.94
C LYS A 286 10.28 11.39 -19.03
N TRP A 287 11.45 11.86 -18.58
CA TRP A 287 11.83 13.27 -18.71
C TRP A 287 12.09 13.72 -20.16
N ILE A 288 12.52 12.82 -21.04
CA ILE A 288 12.58 13.06 -22.49
C ILE A 288 11.18 13.25 -23.07
N ASN A 289 10.25 12.32 -22.81
CA ASN A 289 8.92 12.37 -23.42
C ASN A 289 8.03 13.50 -22.88
N THR A 290 8.23 13.91 -21.63
CA THR A 290 7.60 15.11 -21.05
C THR A 290 8.31 16.42 -21.45
N GLY A 291 9.42 16.37 -22.20
CA GLY A 291 10.15 17.56 -22.68
C GLY A 291 11.02 18.26 -21.64
N GLN A 292 11.18 17.67 -20.46
CA GLN A 292 12.06 18.16 -19.38
C GLN A 292 13.56 17.91 -19.69
N VAL A 293 13.83 16.87 -20.48
CA VAL A 293 15.09 16.65 -21.21
C VAL A 293 14.83 16.97 -22.69
N PRO A 294 15.23 18.15 -23.20
CA PRO A 294 14.96 18.55 -24.58
C PRO A 294 15.83 17.78 -25.57
N CYS A 295 15.27 17.49 -26.75
CA CYS A 295 15.99 16.92 -27.88
C CYS A 295 16.27 17.98 -28.95
N PHE A 296 17.53 18.03 -29.39
CA PHE A 296 18.02 18.99 -30.38
C PHE A 296 18.52 18.29 -31.65
N GLU A 297 18.70 19.04 -32.73
CA GLU A 297 19.37 18.52 -33.92
C GLU A 297 20.86 18.27 -33.62
N ASP A 298 21.40 17.12 -34.05
CA ASP A 298 22.82 16.76 -33.93
C ASP A 298 23.62 17.08 -35.22
N GLY A 299 22.97 17.69 -36.22
CA GLY A 299 23.55 17.99 -37.53
C GLY A 299 23.62 16.80 -38.49
N GLY A 300 23.26 15.59 -38.04
CA GLY A 300 23.15 14.41 -38.90
C GLY A 300 21.88 14.40 -39.75
N HIS A 301 21.83 13.49 -40.72
CA HIS A 301 20.65 13.19 -41.53
C HIS A 301 20.16 11.77 -41.23
N HIS A 302 19.55 11.59 -40.06
CA HIS A 302 19.09 10.29 -39.58
C HIS A 302 17.57 10.16 -39.72
N ARG A 303 17.13 9.15 -40.48
CA ARG A 303 15.71 8.82 -40.66
C ARG A 303 15.18 8.04 -39.45
N PRO A 304 13.84 8.04 -39.22
CA PRO A 304 13.19 7.29 -38.15
C PRO A 304 13.61 5.82 -37.97
N ASN A 305 14.09 5.14 -39.03
CA ASN A 305 14.51 3.74 -38.97
C ASN A 305 15.56 3.47 -37.90
N ARG A 306 16.51 4.39 -37.67
CA ARG A 306 17.54 4.16 -36.65
C ARG A 306 16.94 4.20 -35.25
N HIS A 307 15.97 5.08 -34.98
CA HIS A 307 15.23 5.11 -33.71
C HIS A 307 14.45 3.80 -33.50
N ALA A 308 13.79 3.30 -34.54
CA ALA A 308 13.09 2.02 -34.52
C ALA A 308 14.03 0.82 -34.25
N GLU A 309 15.19 0.76 -34.92
CA GLU A 309 16.22 -0.27 -34.67
C GLU A 309 16.67 -0.31 -33.20
N ILE A 310 16.98 0.86 -32.62
CA ILE A 310 17.42 0.98 -31.21
C ILE A 310 16.28 0.58 -30.27
N SER A 311 15.07 1.07 -30.53
CA SER A 311 13.87 0.79 -29.73
C SER A 311 13.56 -0.71 -29.67
N ARG A 312 13.70 -1.40 -30.81
CA ARG A 312 13.54 -2.86 -30.90
C ARG A 312 14.55 -3.59 -30.01
N LEU A 313 15.83 -3.18 -30.01
CA LEU A 313 16.86 -3.79 -29.15
C LEU A 313 16.57 -3.58 -27.66
N ILE A 314 16.18 -2.37 -27.26
CA ILE A 314 15.77 -2.08 -25.87
C ILE A 314 14.54 -2.94 -25.50
N PHE A 315 13.52 -2.99 -26.36
CA PHE A 315 12.31 -3.78 -26.13
C PHE A 315 12.61 -5.28 -25.97
N GLN A 316 13.51 -5.84 -26.79
CA GLN A 316 13.94 -7.23 -26.67
C GLN A 316 14.59 -7.53 -25.32
N GLU A 317 15.54 -6.72 -24.84
CA GLU A 317 16.18 -6.95 -23.54
C GLU A 317 15.16 -6.79 -22.38
N LEU A 318 14.23 -5.83 -22.46
CA LEU A 318 13.20 -5.64 -21.43
C LEU A 318 12.31 -6.87 -21.27
N GLU A 319 11.77 -7.41 -22.37
CA GLU A 319 10.95 -8.64 -22.31
C GLU A 319 11.80 -9.86 -21.91
N GLN A 320 13.08 -9.93 -22.34
CA GLN A 320 14.02 -10.98 -21.91
C GLN A 320 14.47 -10.88 -20.45
N VAL A 321 14.33 -9.72 -19.79
CA VAL A 321 14.45 -9.61 -18.33
C VAL A 321 13.12 -9.99 -17.68
N SER A 322 11.99 -9.53 -18.21
CA SER A 322 10.66 -9.87 -17.67
C SER A 322 10.34 -11.37 -17.64
N SER A 323 10.90 -12.18 -18.54
CA SER A 323 10.68 -13.64 -18.56
C SER A 323 11.63 -14.49 -17.67
N ARG A 324 12.61 -13.88 -16.99
CA ARG A 324 13.57 -14.65 -16.15
C ARG A 324 12.98 -14.96 -14.78
N ARG A 325 13.29 -16.15 -14.26
CA ARG A 325 12.85 -16.61 -12.92
C ARG A 325 13.51 -15.89 -11.75
N ASP A 326 14.62 -15.17 -12.00
CA ASP A 326 15.34 -14.36 -11.01
C ASP A 326 14.91 -12.88 -10.99
N THR A 327 13.93 -12.49 -11.82
CA THR A 327 13.53 -11.09 -11.95
C THR A 327 12.63 -10.67 -10.79
N SER A 328 13.05 -9.62 -10.09
CA SER A 328 12.32 -9.09 -8.95
C SER A 328 11.09 -8.28 -9.37
N ALA A 329 10.06 -8.24 -8.52
CA ALA A 329 8.87 -7.42 -8.75
C ALA A 329 9.24 -5.93 -8.95
N GLN A 330 10.30 -5.45 -8.28
CA GLN A 330 10.85 -4.10 -8.46
C GLN A 330 11.29 -3.83 -9.91
N GLU A 331 11.94 -4.79 -10.55
CA GLU A 331 12.38 -4.68 -11.95
C GLU A 331 11.17 -4.68 -12.89
N VAL A 332 10.18 -5.54 -12.67
CA VAL A 332 8.93 -5.56 -13.47
C VAL A 332 8.21 -4.20 -13.41
N LEU A 333 8.04 -3.61 -12.22
CA LEU A 333 7.41 -2.29 -12.06
C LEU A 333 8.15 -1.16 -12.79
N VAL A 334 9.48 -1.26 -12.93
CA VAL A 334 10.30 -0.27 -13.64
C VAL A 334 10.29 -0.52 -15.15
N ILE A 335 10.36 -1.78 -15.59
CA ILE A 335 10.29 -2.18 -17.00
C ILE A 335 8.96 -1.70 -17.63
N ARG A 336 7.83 -1.88 -16.94
CA ARG A 336 6.51 -1.38 -17.37
C ARG A 336 6.48 0.13 -17.67
N LYS A 337 7.31 0.92 -16.99
CA LYS A 337 7.42 2.38 -17.18
C LYS A 337 8.31 2.78 -18.37
N ILE A 338 9.14 1.86 -18.86
CA ILE A 338 10.00 2.09 -20.04
C ILE A 338 9.22 1.86 -21.35
N HIS A 339 8.42 0.80 -21.46
CA HIS A 339 7.75 0.44 -22.74
C HIS A 339 6.94 1.58 -23.40
N PRO A 340 6.14 2.39 -22.67
CA PRO A 340 5.40 3.52 -23.26
C PRO A 340 6.30 4.64 -23.79
N CYS A 341 7.60 4.66 -23.42
CA CYS A 341 8.54 5.69 -23.84
C CYS A 341 9.28 5.35 -25.15
N LEU A 342 9.07 4.15 -25.70
CA LEU A 342 9.82 3.62 -26.84
C LEU A 342 9.08 3.85 -28.18
N PRO A 343 9.74 4.33 -29.26
CA PRO A 343 9.11 4.47 -30.57
C PRO A 343 8.70 3.14 -31.19
N SER A 344 7.75 3.22 -32.12
CA SER A 344 7.24 2.09 -32.89
C SER A 344 8.28 1.57 -33.87
N PHE A 345 8.47 0.25 -33.90
CA PHE A 345 9.42 -0.41 -34.81
C PHE A 345 8.74 -1.35 -35.82
N LYS A 346 7.53 -0.98 -36.25
CA LYS A 346 6.87 -1.56 -37.43
C LYS A 346 7.77 -1.51 -38.67
N ALA A 347 7.54 -2.42 -39.60
CA ALA A 347 8.25 -2.50 -40.89
C ALA A 347 8.23 -1.18 -41.69
N GLU A 348 7.17 -0.39 -41.58
CA GLU A 348 7.03 0.93 -42.20
C GLU A 348 8.06 1.95 -41.66
N PHE A 349 8.41 1.85 -40.37
CA PHE A 349 9.37 2.75 -39.72
C PHE A 349 10.81 2.24 -39.81
N THR A 350 11.04 0.92 -39.82
CA THR A 350 12.38 0.33 -40.04
C THR A 350 12.80 0.35 -41.53
N ALA A 351 11.87 0.59 -42.46
CA ALA A 351 12.17 0.82 -43.87
C ALA A 351 13.11 2.05 -44.08
N SER A 352 13.70 2.15 -45.27
CA SER A 352 14.64 3.24 -45.57
C SER A 352 13.99 4.60 -45.88
N VAL A 353 12.65 4.69 -46.02
CA VAL A 353 11.92 5.90 -46.49
C VAL A 353 10.68 6.31 -45.64
N PRO A 354 10.68 6.20 -44.30
CA PRO A 354 9.53 6.59 -43.48
C PRO A 354 9.24 8.10 -43.47
N LEU A 355 7.98 8.45 -43.18
CA LEU A 355 7.48 9.81 -42.93
C LEU A 355 7.72 10.86 -44.04
N THR A 356 8.00 10.46 -45.29
CA THR A 356 8.28 11.43 -46.37
C THR A 356 7.11 12.32 -46.78
N ARG A 357 5.87 12.03 -46.33
CA ARG A 357 4.67 12.81 -46.66
C ARG A 357 4.82 14.29 -46.29
N ILE A 358 5.52 14.61 -45.19
CA ILE A 358 5.75 16.00 -44.75
C ILE A 358 6.57 16.82 -45.75
N ARG A 359 7.50 16.20 -46.49
CA ARG A 359 8.23 16.85 -47.60
C ARG A 359 7.24 17.30 -48.67
N ASP A 360 6.34 16.42 -49.08
CA ASP A 360 5.46 16.66 -50.21
C ASP A 360 4.36 17.67 -49.85
N ILE A 361 3.83 17.60 -48.62
CA ILE A 361 3.02 18.64 -47.98
C ILE A 361 3.74 20.00 -48.01
N ALA A 362 5.00 20.06 -47.55
CA ALA A 362 5.79 21.30 -47.52
C ALA A 362 6.19 21.83 -48.91
N HIS A 363 5.93 21.11 -50.00
CA HIS A 363 6.18 21.57 -51.37
C HIS A 363 4.92 21.99 -52.14
N ARG A 364 3.72 21.77 -51.59
CA ARG A 364 2.41 22.11 -52.19
C ARG A 364 2.28 23.58 -52.66
N GLY A 365 1.48 23.79 -53.71
CA GLY A 365 1.22 25.10 -54.31
C GLY A 365 -0.02 25.81 -53.79
N ASP A 366 -0.92 25.08 -53.11
CA ASP A 366 -2.23 25.52 -52.63
C ASP A 366 -2.25 25.93 -51.14
N ILE A 367 -1.08 26.25 -50.57
CA ILE A 367 -0.91 26.75 -49.20
C ILE A 367 -0.14 28.08 -49.16
N PRO A 368 -0.43 28.99 -48.21
CA PRO A 368 0.28 30.26 -48.08
C PRO A 368 1.79 30.09 -47.88
N HIS A 369 2.59 31.01 -48.45
CA HIS A 369 4.06 30.95 -48.37
C HIS A 369 4.57 30.91 -46.92
N ASP A 370 3.98 31.73 -46.04
CA ASP A 370 4.31 31.76 -44.61
C ASP A 370 4.13 30.39 -43.94
N LEU A 371 2.96 29.76 -44.12
CA LEU A 371 2.67 28.43 -43.59
C LEU A 371 3.61 27.37 -44.18
N LYS A 372 3.95 27.50 -45.47
CA LYS A 372 4.90 26.63 -46.15
C LYS A 372 6.31 26.71 -45.54
N GLN A 373 6.79 27.90 -45.19
CA GLN A 373 8.06 28.04 -44.45
C GLN A 373 7.92 27.54 -43.01
N GLU A 374 6.82 27.80 -42.32
CA GLU A 374 6.59 27.36 -40.94
C GLU A 374 6.56 25.83 -40.81
N ILE A 375 5.87 25.12 -41.71
CA ILE A 375 5.89 23.64 -41.78
C ILE A 375 7.32 23.14 -42.07
N LYS A 376 8.00 23.75 -43.04
CA LYS A 376 9.35 23.35 -43.46
C LYS A 376 10.39 23.52 -42.34
N HIS A 377 10.42 24.68 -41.70
CA HIS A 377 11.45 25.05 -40.72
C HIS A 377 11.12 24.60 -39.29
N THR A 378 9.85 24.36 -38.95
CA THR A 378 9.47 23.84 -37.62
C THR A 378 9.38 22.32 -37.57
N ILE A 379 8.94 21.66 -38.65
CA ILE A 379 8.65 20.21 -38.67
C ILE A 379 9.55 19.47 -39.67
N GLN A 380 9.50 19.83 -40.96
CA GLN A 380 10.12 19.03 -42.03
C GLN A 380 11.65 18.91 -41.90
N ASN A 381 12.34 20.02 -41.61
CA ASN A 381 13.80 20.04 -41.46
C ASN A 381 14.26 19.20 -40.26
N LYS A 382 13.58 19.33 -39.10
CA LYS A 382 13.94 18.64 -37.85
C LYS A 382 13.72 17.14 -37.98
N LEU A 383 12.55 16.72 -38.47
CA LEU A 383 12.21 15.31 -38.69
C LEU A 383 13.17 14.60 -39.67
N HIS A 384 13.71 15.33 -40.66
CA HIS A 384 14.73 14.84 -41.62
C HIS A 384 16.17 14.82 -41.07
N ARG A 385 16.39 15.25 -39.82
CA ARG A 385 17.70 15.30 -39.13
C ARG A 385 17.71 14.37 -37.92
N SER A 386 16.80 14.60 -36.99
CA SER A 386 16.36 13.67 -35.96
C SER A 386 14.95 14.04 -35.52
N ALA A 387 14.02 13.09 -35.63
CA ALA A 387 12.78 13.14 -34.88
C ALA A 387 13.05 13.22 -33.36
N GLY A 388 12.12 13.80 -32.61
CA GLY A 388 12.04 13.80 -31.14
C GLY A 388 10.64 14.17 -30.65
N PRO A 389 10.30 13.92 -29.37
CA PRO A 389 8.98 14.19 -28.78
C PRO A 389 8.37 15.56 -29.12
N GLU A 390 9.19 16.61 -29.26
CA GLU A 390 8.73 17.96 -29.62
C GLU A 390 7.99 18.00 -30.97
N ASP A 391 8.30 17.08 -31.90
CA ASP A 391 7.79 17.10 -33.27
C ASP A 391 6.33 16.66 -33.33
N LEU A 392 5.90 15.75 -32.45
CA LEU A 392 4.49 15.39 -32.32
C LEU A 392 3.69 16.57 -31.76
N VAL A 393 4.19 17.21 -30.71
CA VAL A 393 3.58 18.42 -30.10
C VAL A 393 3.49 19.56 -31.12
N ALA A 394 4.55 19.79 -31.90
CA ALA A 394 4.56 20.81 -32.96
C ALA A 394 3.62 20.49 -34.12
N THR A 395 3.46 19.21 -34.46
CA THR A 395 2.54 18.75 -35.51
C THR A 395 1.08 18.82 -35.05
N GLU A 396 0.77 18.46 -33.80
CA GLU A 396 -0.58 18.57 -33.24
C GLU A 396 -1.01 20.04 -33.09
N ALA A 397 -0.11 20.91 -32.62
CA ALA A 397 -0.34 22.36 -32.58
C ALA A 397 -0.51 22.99 -33.98
N MET A 398 0.17 22.44 -35.01
CA MET A 398 -0.04 22.87 -36.40
C MET A 398 -1.38 22.36 -36.95
N LEU A 399 -1.76 21.11 -36.67
CA LEU A 399 -3.03 20.52 -37.08
C LEU A 399 -4.21 21.33 -36.50
N ALA A 400 -4.20 21.56 -35.18
CA ALA A 400 -5.22 22.36 -34.49
C ALA A 400 -5.31 23.81 -35.00
N ARG A 401 -4.22 24.36 -35.57
CA ARG A 401 -4.22 25.67 -36.21
C ARG A 401 -4.87 25.64 -37.61
N ILE A 402 -4.56 24.64 -38.45
CA ILE A 402 -5.11 24.56 -39.81
C ILE A 402 -6.56 24.05 -39.85
N THR A 403 -7.04 23.36 -38.81
CA THR A 403 -8.46 22.96 -38.68
C THR A 403 -9.33 24.00 -38.00
N LYS A 404 -8.76 25.01 -37.33
CA LYS A 404 -9.48 25.99 -36.51
C LYS A 404 -10.63 26.72 -37.23
N ASN A 405 -10.42 27.03 -38.51
CA ASN A 405 -11.40 27.72 -39.35
C ASN A 405 -11.71 26.82 -40.56
N PRO A 406 -12.83 26.06 -40.54
CA PRO A 406 -13.22 25.20 -41.66
C PRO A 406 -13.29 25.99 -42.99
N GLY A 407 -12.57 25.50 -44.00
CA GLY A 407 -12.49 26.12 -45.32
C GLY A 407 -11.38 27.18 -45.51
N GLU A 408 -10.54 27.48 -44.49
CA GLU A 408 -9.38 28.38 -44.67
C GLU A 408 -8.29 27.75 -45.56
N TYR A 409 -8.20 26.42 -45.58
CA TYR A 409 -7.23 25.64 -46.37
C TYR A 409 -7.93 24.58 -47.21
N SER A 410 -7.27 24.07 -48.25
CA SER A 410 -7.83 23.00 -49.08
C SER A 410 -7.99 21.71 -48.26
N GLU A 411 -9.15 21.04 -48.43
CA GLU A 411 -9.45 19.75 -47.80
C GLU A 411 -8.36 18.72 -48.12
N ALA A 412 -7.90 18.67 -49.37
CA ALA A 412 -6.82 17.80 -49.82
C ALA A 412 -5.44 18.12 -49.19
N PHE A 413 -5.22 19.30 -48.61
CA PHE A 413 -4.05 19.59 -47.76
C PHE A 413 -4.29 19.13 -46.32
N VAL A 414 -5.46 19.47 -45.74
CA VAL A 414 -5.82 19.11 -44.36
C VAL A 414 -5.82 17.60 -44.18
N GLU A 415 -6.40 16.82 -45.09
CA GLU A 415 -6.38 15.35 -45.03
C GLU A 415 -4.96 14.78 -45.14
N GLN A 416 -4.11 15.31 -46.03
CA GLN A 416 -2.71 14.86 -46.08
C GLN A 416 -1.95 15.20 -44.79
N PHE A 417 -2.26 16.34 -44.14
CA PHE A 417 -1.68 16.70 -42.86
C PHE A 417 -2.20 15.82 -41.70
N LYS A 418 -3.50 15.48 -41.68
CA LYS A 418 -4.07 14.49 -40.75
C LYS A 418 -3.39 13.13 -40.89
N ILE A 419 -3.21 12.63 -42.11
CA ILE A 419 -2.53 11.35 -42.35
C ILE A 419 -1.07 11.42 -41.88
N PHE A 420 -0.33 12.49 -42.19
CA PHE A 420 1.04 12.67 -41.67
C PHE A 420 1.07 12.74 -40.13
N HIS A 421 0.14 13.47 -39.50
CA HIS A 421 0.05 13.51 -38.04
C HIS A 421 -0.25 12.13 -37.46
N HIS A 422 -1.09 11.31 -38.10
CA HIS A 422 -1.35 9.93 -37.70
C HIS A 422 -0.12 9.03 -37.86
N GLU A 423 0.60 9.11 -38.99
CA GLU A 423 1.89 8.43 -39.19
C GLU A 423 2.91 8.78 -38.09
N LEU A 424 2.95 10.05 -37.67
CA LEU A 424 3.84 10.53 -36.61
C LEU A 424 3.38 10.07 -35.21
N LYS A 425 2.07 10.16 -34.93
CA LYS A 425 1.43 9.68 -33.69
C LYS A 425 1.72 8.20 -33.47
N ASP A 426 1.60 7.40 -34.53
CA ASP A 426 1.89 5.97 -34.55
C ASP A 426 3.38 5.68 -34.39
N PHE A 427 4.28 6.45 -35.02
CA PHE A 427 5.73 6.32 -34.78
C PHE A 427 6.13 6.57 -33.31
N PHE A 428 5.46 7.49 -32.61
CA PHE A 428 5.65 7.71 -31.16
C PHE A 428 4.79 6.79 -30.28
N ASN A 429 4.06 5.82 -30.85
CA ASN A 429 3.07 4.97 -30.15
C ASN A 429 1.96 5.74 -29.41
N ALA A 430 1.83 7.05 -29.64
CA ALA A 430 0.96 8.00 -28.93
C ALA A 430 -0.52 7.95 -29.35
N GLY A 431 -0.98 6.78 -29.79
CA GLY A 431 -2.36 6.49 -30.14
C GLY A 431 -3.30 6.53 -28.94
N SER A 432 -4.60 6.68 -29.18
CA SER A 432 -5.61 6.45 -28.14
C SER A 432 -5.76 4.95 -27.87
N LEU A 433 -6.24 4.58 -26.67
CA LEU A 433 -6.49 3.18 -26.32
C LEU A 433 -7.39 2.46 -27.35
N ALA A 434 -8.38 3.16 -27.92
CA ALA A 434 -9.24 2.60 -28.94
C ALA A 434 -8.49 2.34 -30.26
N GLU A 435 -7.63 3.26 -30.71
CA GLU A 435 -6.76 3.08 -31.88
C GLU A 435 -5.79 1.91 -31.68
N GLN A 436 -5.11 1.86 -30.53
CA GLN A 436 -4.16 0.81 -30.17
C GLN A 436 -4.84 -0.58 -30.16
N LEU A 437 -6.00 -0.71 -29.50
CA LEU A 437 -6.76 -1.97 -29.41
C LEU A 437 -7.34 -2.43 -30.75
N VAL A 438 -7.78 -1.50 -31.61
CA VAL A 438 -8.15 -1.86 -32.99
C VAL A 438 -6.92 -2.37 -33.75
N SER A 439 -5.74 -1.77 -33.54
CA SER A 439 -4.49 -2.16 -34.23
C SER A 439 -3.97 -3.58 -33.89
N ILE A 440 -4.47 -4.23 -32.85
CA ILE A 440 -4.16 -5.64 -32.52
C ILE A 440 -5.25 -6.64 -32.93
N ARG A 441 -6.42 -6.18 -33.40
CA ARG A 441 -7.60 -7.04 -33.68
C ARG A 441 -7.27 -8.25 -34.55
N GLU A 442 -6.57 -8.04 -35.66
CA GLU A 442 -6.20 -9.10 -36.62
C GLU A 442 -5.23 -10.16 -36.05
N SER A 443 -4.65 -9.90 -34.88
CA SER A 443 -3.62 -10.74 -34.26
C SER A 443 -4.09 -11.52 -33.03
N LEU A 444 -5.35 -11.32 -32.61
CA LEU A 444 -6.04 -12.01 -31.51
C LEU A 444 -6.70 -13.31 -32.00
N ASP A 445 -6.99 -14.24 -31.07
CA ASP A 445 -7.86 -15.38 -31.36
C ASP A 445 -9.36 -14.97 -31.36
N GLU A 446 -10.25 -15.91 -31.69
CA GLU A 446 -11.71 -15.65 -31.70
C GLU A 446 -12.24 -15.15 -30.35
N ARG A 447 -11.66 -15.61 -29.24
CA ARG A 447 -12.00 -15.19 -27.87
C ARG A 447 -11.53 -13.76 -27.60
N GLY A 448 -10.30 -13.41 -27.97
CA GLY A 448 -9.76 -12.06 -27.88
C GLY A 448 -10.52 -11.06 -28.75
N CYS A 449 -10.87 -11.43 -29.98
CA CYS A 449 -11.76 -10.63 -30.85
C CYS A 449 -13.13 -10.40 -30.22
N SER A 450 -13.70 -11.42 -29.57
CA SER A 450 -14.99 -11.33 -28.86
C SER A 450 -14.90 -10.43 -27.63
N ALA A 451 -13.86 -10.60 -26.80
CA ALA A 451 -13.61 -9.77 -25.61
C ALA A 451 -13.33 -8.31 -25.97
N LEU A 452 -12.54 -8.05 -27.02
CA LEU A 452 -12.28 -6.72 -27.56
C LEU A 452 -13.58 -6.04 -28.02
N THR A 453 -14.42 -6.77 -28.75
CA THR A 453 -15.72 -6.24 -29.20
C THR A 453 -16.62 -5.93 -28.02
N LEU A 454 -16.73 -6.83 -27.04
CA LEU A 454 -17.50 -6.63 -25.82
C LEU A 454 -17.03 -5.41 -25.02
N PHE A 455 -15.72 -5.24 -24.83
CA PHE A 455 -15.16 -4.08 -24.11
C PHE A 455 -15.42 -2.76 -24.84
N MET A 456 -15.22 -2.70 -26.16
CA MET A 456 -15.54 -1.51 -26.97
C MET A 456 -17.02 -1.14 -26.87
N ASP A 457 -17.90 -2.15 -26.90
CA ASP A 457 -19.35 -1.98 -26.75
C ASP A 457 -19.75 -1.47 -25.36
N CYS A 458 -19.09 -1.94 -24.29
CA CYS A 458 -19.35 -1.49 -22.92
C CYS A 458 -18.81 -0.07 -22.71
N LYS A 459 -17.59 0.22 -23.17
CA LYS A 459 -17.02 1.57 -23.16
C LYS A 459 -17.92 2.58 -23.87
N LYS A 460 -18.41 2.25 -25.09
CA LYS A 460 -19.32 3.13 -25.85
C LYS A 460 -20.65 3.38 -25.12
N LYS A 461 -21.18 2.39 -24.39
CA LYS A 461 -22.40 2.53 -23.56
C LYS A 461 -22.13 3.39 -22.32
N LEU A 462 -20.99 3.20 -21.65
CA LEU A 462 -20.58 4.00 -20.50
C LEU A 462 -20.34 5.47 -20.86
N ASP A 463 -19.65 5.75 -21.97
CA ASP A 463 -19.37 7.12 -22.44
C ASP A 463 -20.63 7.86 -22.95
N SER A 464 -21.74 7.14 -23.19
CA SER A 464 -23.04 7.70 -23.59
C SER A 464 -24.12 7.60 -22.49
N ALA A 465 -23.76 7.19 -21.27
CA ALA A 465 -24.71 7.00 -20.18
C ALA A 465 -24.96 8.29 -19.36
N GLU A 466 -26.23 8.65 -19.17
CA GLU A 466 -26.63 9.67 -18.21
C GLU A 466 -26.26 9.27 -16.76
N LYS A 467 -26.10 10.29 -15.89
CA LYS A 467 -25.59 10.22 -14.50
C LYS A 467 -26.36 9.28 -13.53
N SER A 468 -27.44 8.63 -13.97
CA SER A 468 -28.30 7.76 -13.15
C SER A 468 -28.16 6.25 -13.41
N ARG A 469 -27.51 5.84 -14.51
CA ARG A 469 -27.27 4.42 -14.85
C ARG A 469 -25.81 3.98 -14.69
N THR A 470 -24.98 4.85 -14.11
CA THR A 470 -23.53 4.83 -14.29
C THR A 470 -22.83 3.63 -13.63
N ILE A 471 -23.25 3.18 -12.44
CA ILE A 471 -22.52 2.13 -11.68
C ILE A 471 -22.56 0.75 -12.38
N PHE A 472 -23.72 0.34 -12.91
CA PHE A 472 -23.85 -0.96 -13.59
C PHE A 472 -23.00 -1.04 -14.87
N GLU A 473 -23.04 0.00 -15.71
CA GLU A 473 -22.20 0.04 -16.92
C GLU A 473 -20.72 0.29 -16.59
N LEU A 474 -20.37 0.96 -15.47
CA LEU A 474 -19.00 1.02 -14.95
C LEU A 474 -18.45 -0.37 -14.63
N ILE A 475 -19.12 -1.13 -13.76
CA ILE A 475 -18.67 -2.47 -13.34
C ILE A 475 -18.57 -3.41 -14.54
N LYS A 476 -19.55 -3.37 -15.44
CA LYS A 476 -19.53 -4.18 -16.67
C LYS A 476 -18.41 -3.78 -17.63
N THR A 477 -18.06 -2.50 -17.70
CA THR A 477 -16.88 -2.02 -18.45
C THR A 477 -15.58 -2.46 -17.78
N MET A 478 -15.50 -2.44 -16.44
CA MET A 478 -14.37 -2.97 -15.67
C MET A 478 -14.18 -4.49 -15.87
N GLN A 479 -15.26 -5.27 -15.82
CA GLN A 479 -15.23 -6.72 -16.03
C GLN A 479 -14.81 -7.10 -17.46
N SER A 480 -15.35 -6.41 -18.48
CA SER A 480 -14.97 -6.65 -19.88
C SER A 480 -13.55 -6.16 -20.20
N LEU A 481 -13.09 -5.08 -19.58
CA LEU A 481 -11.67 -4.66 -19.58
C LEU A 481 -10.77 -5.73 -18.96
N ASN A 482 -11.16 -6.27 -17.80
CA ASN A 482 -10.37 -7.27 -17.09
C ASN A 482 -10.19 -8.55 -17.92
N ALA A 483 -11.28 -9.06 -18.49
CA ALA A 483 -11.26 -10.22 -19.38
C ALA A 483 -10.44 -9.99 -20.66
N LEU A 484 -10.43 -8.76 -21.21
CA LEU A 484 -9.60 -8.42 -22.36
C LEU A 484 -8.10 -8.35 -21.98
N ARG A 485 -7.76 -7.72 -20.84
CA ARG A 485 -6.37 -7.59 -20.38
C ARG A 485 -5.77 -8.96 -20.03
N ASP A 486 -6.54 -9.84 -19.38
CA ASP A 486 -6.18 -11.24 -19.11
C ASP A 486 -5.76 -12.01 -20.38
N ILE A 487 -6.55 -11.91 -21.46
CA ILE A 487 -6.24 -12.56 -22.75
C ILE A 487 -4.97 -11.97 -23.38
N ILE A 488 -4.73 -10.66 -23.25
CA ILE A 488 -3.53 -10.00 -23.79
C ILE A 488 -2.28 -10.40 -22.99
N VAL A 489 -2.34 -10.43 -21.66
CA VAL A 489 -1.23 -10.90 -20.80
C VAL A 489 -0.86 -12.35 -21.13
N LYS A 490 -1.84 -13.25 -21.23
CA LYS A 490 -1.63 -14.67 -21.59
C LYS A 490 -1.08 -14.91 -23.00
N GLY A 491 -1.15 -13.92 -23.89
CA GLY A 491 -0.42 -13.96 -25.17
C GLY A 491 0.99 -13.38 -25.08
N LEU A 492 1.23 -12.42 -24.19
CA LEU A 492 2.57 -11.88 -23.88
C LEU A 492 3.44 -12.90 -23.13
N GLU A 493 2.83 -13.84 -22.39
CA GLU A 493 3.49 -15.02 -21.80
C GLU A 493 4.10 -16.00 -22.83
N SER A 494 3.80 -15.85 -24.14
CA SER A 494 4.43 -16.70 -25.16
C SER A 494 5.86 -16.21 -25.48
N ASP A 495 6.85 -17.08 -25.22
CA ASP A 495 8.28 -16.75 -25.29
C ASP A 495 8.70 -16.08 -26.62
N ILE A 496 9.20 -14.84 -26.51
CA ILE A 496 9.97 -14.20 -27.58
C ILE A 496 11.38 -14.83 -27.60
N GLY A 497 11.49 -16.03 -28.17
CA GLY A 497 12.78 -16.67 -28.40
C GLY A 497 13.73 -15.79 -29.23
N ASN A 498 15.04 -15.98 -29.09
CA ASN A 498 16.06 -15.15 -29.76
C ASN A 498 15.92 -15.10 -31.30
N ASP A 499 15.32 -16.13 -31.91
CA ASP A 499 15.06 -16.23 -33.35
C ASP A 499 13.69 -15.64 -33.78
N ALA A 500 12.98 -14.92 -32.90
CA ALA A 500 11.70 -14.30 -33.22
C ALA A 500 11.82 -13.24 -34.33
N SER A 501 10.87 -13.26 -35.28
CA SER A 501 10.87 -12.31 -36.39
C SER A 501 10.51 -10.89 -35.96
N ASP A 502 11.02 -9.87 -36.66
CA ASP A 502 10.70 -8.47 -36.38
C ASP A 502 9.20 -8.17 -36.34
N ALA A 503 8.41 -8.88 -37.16
CA ALA A 503 6.95 -8.78 -37.15
C ALA A 503 6.31 -9.35 -35.87
N ALA A 504 6.87 -10.42 -35.29
CA ALA A 504 6.43 -10.95 -34.01
C ALA A 504 6.81 -10.01 -32.85
N ILE A 505 8.04 -9.48 -32.83
CA ILE A 505 8.48 -8.53 -31.80
C ILE A 505 7.63 -7.24 -31.87
N ALA A 506 7.33 -6.73 -33.08
CA ALA A 506 6.46 -5.57 -33.28
C ALA A 506 4.99 -5.85 -32.90
N LYS A 507 4.51 -7.10 -33.04
CA LYS A 507 3.22 -7.52 -32.46
C LYS A 507 3.27 -7.42 -30.93
N HIS A 508 4.31 -7.94 -30.28
CA HIS A 508 4.44 -7.91 -28.81
C HIS A 508 4.54 -6.46 -28.29
N GLN A 509 5.21 -5.54 -29.00
CA GLN A 509 5.20 -4.11 -28.65
C GLN A 509 3.77 -3.55 -28.60
N LYS A 510 2.95 -3.79 -29.64
CA LYS A 510 1.53 -3.36 -29.64
C LYS A 510 0.75 -3.98 -28.47
N TRP A 511 0.94 -5.27 -28.20
CA TRP A 511 0.24 -5.99 -27.14
C TRP A 511 0.58 -5.42 -25.76
N ARG A 512 1.88 -5.21 -25.47
CA ARG A 512 2.36 -4.58 -24.23
C ARG A 512 1.81 -3.17 -24.03
N LEU A 513 1.73 -2.36 -25.10
CA LEU A 513 1.15 -1.02 -25.04
C LEU A 513 -0.37 -1.05 -24.80
N CYS A 514 -1.11 -1.95 -25.44
CA CYS A 514 -2.54 -2.16 -25.18
C CYS A 514 -2.79 -2.63 -23.74
N GLU A 515 -1.93 -3.51 -23.22
CA GLU A 515 -2.00 -4.08 -21.87
C GLU A 515 -1.81 -3.00 -20.79
N ILE A 516 -0.82 -2.11 -20.96
CA ILE A 516 -0.60 -0.94 -20.10
C ILE A 516 -1.76 0.07 -20.24
N GLY A 517 -2.20 0.36 -21.47
CA GLY A 517 -3.31 1.30 -21.69
C GLY A 517 -4.65 0.83 -21.10
N LEU A 518 -4.86 -0.49 -20.94
CA LEU A 518 -5.99 -1.05 -20.20
C LEU A 518 -5.82 -0.86 -18.68
N GLU A 519 -4.61 -0.94 -18.13
CA GLU A 519 -4.33 -0.58 -16.72
C GLU A 519 -4.67 0.91 -16.47
N ASP A 520 -4.19 1.81 -17.34
CA ASP A 520 -4.46 3.26 -17.25
C ASP A 520 -5.97 3.59 -17.32
N TYR A 521 -6.73 2.91 -18.17
CA TYR A 521 -8.18 3.11 -18.23
C TYR A 521 -8.90 2.44 -17.04
N SER A 522 -8.37 1.36 -16.48
CA SER A 522 -8.89 0.74 -15.24
C SER A 522 -8.81 1.72 -14.05
N PHE A 523 -7.73 2.49 -13.93
CA PHE A 523 -7.61 3.58 -12.94
C PHE A 523 -8.75 4.61 -13.08
N VAL A 524 -9.09 5.00 -14.31
CA VAL A 524 -10.20 5.95 -14.58
C VAL A 524 -11.55 5.34 -14.19
N LEU A 525 -11.79 4.06 -14.48
CA LEU A 525 -13.03 3.36 -14.11
C LEU A 525 -13.16 3.22 -12.59
N LEU A 526 -12.11 2.79 -11.89
CA LEU A 526 -12.07 2.69 -10.43
C LEU A 526 -12.27 4.05 -9.74
N SER A 527 -11.67 5.12 -10.26
CA SER A 527 -11.90 6.47 -9.74
C SER A 527 -13.34 6.94 -9.94
N ARG A 528 -13.94 6.69 -11.12
CA ARG A 528 -15.37 6.97 -11.37
C ARG A 528 -16.28 6.17 -10.43
N PHE A 529 -15.94 4.91 -10.15
CA PHE A 529 -16.68 4.05 -9.22
C PHE A 529 -16.59 4.56 -7.77
N LEU A 530 -15.39 4.88 -7.29
CA LEU A 530 -15.18 5.46 -5.94
C LEU A 530 -15.99 6.74 -5.74
N ASN A 531 -15.92 7.67 -6.69
CA ASN A 531 -16.67 8.93 -6.61
C ASN A 531 -18.20 8.69 -6.56
N ALA A 532 -18.70 7.65 -7.26
CA ALA A 532 -20.12 7.27 -7.20
C ALA A 532 -20.50 6.63 -5.85
N LEU A 533 -19.64 5.78 -5.29
CA LEU A 533 -19.83 5.16 -3.98
C LEU A 533 -19.78 6.19 -2.83
N GLU A 534 -18.86 7.15 -2.89
CA GLU A 534 -18.81 8.29 -1.96
C GLU A 534 -20.08 9.16 -2.05
N ALA A 535 -20.58 9.43 -3.27
CA ALA A 535 -21.82 10.17 -3.48
C ALA A 535 -23.07 9.45 -2.94
N MET A 536 -23.02 8.13 -2.76
CA MET A 536 -24.07 7.34 -2.08
C MET A 536 -23.96 7.35 -0.54
N GLY A 537 -22.92 7.98 0.02
CA GLY A 537 -22.65 8.02 1.46
C GLY A 537 -21.49 7.11 1.91
N GLY A 538 -20.79 6.47 0.96
CA GLY A 538 -19.54 5.75 1.17
C GLY A 538 -19.56 4.75 2.32
N ALA A 539 -18.53 4.81 3.17
CA ALA A 539 -18.32 3.86 4.27
C ALA A 539 -19.50 3.77 5.25
N LYS A 540 -20.18 4.89 5.54
CA LYS A 540 -21.35 4.88 6.44
C LYS A 540 -22.53 4.17 5.80
N TRP A 541 -22.85 4.50 4.55
CA TRP A 541 -23.96 3.87 3.83
C TRP A 541 -23.76 2.35 3.73
N LEU A 542 -22.54 1.88 3.53
CA LEU A 542 -22.23 0.45 3.55
C LEU A 542 -22.47 -0.21 4.92
N ALA A 543 -22.07 0.43 6.03
CA ALA A 543 -22.33 -0.07 7.38
C ALA A 543 -23.84 -0.11 7.71
N ASP A 544 -24.57 0.98 7.44
CA ASP A 544 -26.02 1.08 7.64
C ASP A 544 -26.80 0.00 6.84
N ASN A 545 -26.25 -0.44 5.69
CA ASN A 545 -26.81 -1.55 4.91
C ASN A 545 -26.57 -2.94 5.54
N VAL A 546 -25.49 -3.16 6.29
CA VAL A 546 -25.29 -4.46 6.98
C VAL A 546 -26.30 -4.62 8.11
N GLU A 547 -26.57 -3.55 8.88
CA GLU A 547 -27.60 -3.56 9.93
C GLU A 547 -29.00 -3.89 9.39
N SER A 548 -29.31 -3.42 8.19
CA SER A 548 -30.58 -3.72 7.49
C SER A 548 -30.56 -5.03 6.68
N LYS A 549 -29.54 -5.90 6.90
CA LYS A 549 -29.32 -7.18 6.21
C LYS A 549 -29.19 -7.07 4.67
N ASN A 550 -28.91 -5.90 4.12
CA ASN A 550 -28.84 -5.63 2.69
C ASN A 550 -27.42 -5.76 2.11
N ILE A 551 -26.83 -6.96 2.16
CA ILE A 551 -25.48 -7.22 1.62
C ILE A 551 -25.37 -7.03 0.09
N SER A 552 -26.48 -6.95 -0.65
CA SER A 552 -26.42 -6.63 -2.10
C SER A 552 -25.67 -5.33 -2.39
N SER A 553 -25.71 -4.36 -1.46
CA SER A 553 -24.94 -3.10 -1.50
C SER A 553 -23.41 -3.27 -1.48
N TRP A 554 -22.89 -4.38 -0.96
CA TRP A 554 -21.46 -4.71 -0.89
C TRP A 554 -20.97 -5.50 -2.10
N SER A 555 -21.87 -6.13 -2.87
CA SER A 555 -21.50 -6.90 -4.07
C SER A 555 -20.73 -6.06 -5.09
N ASP A 556 -21.20 -4.84 -5.34
CA ASP A 556 -20.61 -3.93 -6.32
C ASP A 556 -19.23 -3.41 -5.87
N PRO A 557 -19.04 -2.90 -4.63
CA PRO A 557 -17.72 -2.54 -4.09
C PRO A 557 -16.72 -3.70 -3.97
N LEU A 558 -17.17 -4.90 -3.55
CA LEU A 558 -16.29 -6.07 -3.48
C LEU A 558 -15.87 -6.51 -4.89
N GLY A 559 -16.80 -6.54 -5.86
CA GLY A 559 -16.49 -6.81 -7.26
C GLY A 559 -15.52 -5.79 -7.87
N ALA A 560 -15.66 -4.50 -7.54
CA ALA A 560 -14.72 -3.47 -7.95
C ALA A 560 -13.32 -3.67 -7.33
N LEU A 561 -13.24 -4.10 -6.06
CA LEU A 561 -11.97 -4.42 -5.40
C LEU A 561 -11.31 -5.67 -5.98
N ILE A 562 -12.07 -6.73 -6.28
CA ILE A 562 -11.58 -7.96 -6.92
C ILE A 562 -10.94 -7.63 -8.27
N VAL A 563 -11.59 -6.81 -9.10
CA VAL A 563 -10.98 -6.30 -10.35
C VAL A 563 -9.72 -5.48 -10.02
N GLY A 564 -9.79 -4.56 -9.06
CA GLY A 564 -8.65 -3.74 -8.66
C GLY A 564 -7.40 -4.54 -8.27
N VAL A 565 -7.55 -5.56 -7.42
CA VAL A 565 -6.46 -6.45 -6.98
C VAL A 565 -5.96 -7.32 -8.13
N HIS A 566 -6.85 -7.88 -8.96
CA HIS A 566 -6.45 -8.67 -10.12
C HIS A 566 -5.70 -7.83 -11.18
N GLN A 567 -6.00 -6.53 -11.30
CA GLN A 567 -5.22 -5.63 -12.15
C GLN A 567 -3.78 -5.42 -11.64
N LEU A 568 -3.48 -5.62 -10.35
CA LEU A 568 -2.12 -5.65 -9.82
C LEU A 568 -1.40 -6.96 -10.18
N ALA A 569 -2.11 -8.10 -10.11
CA ALA A 569 -1.61 -9.40 -10.55
C ALA A 569 -1.18 -9.37 -12.02
N LEU A 570 -2.04 -8.85 -12.91
CA LEU A 570 -1.75 -8.66 -14.33
C LEU A 570 -0.60 -7.66 -14.62
N SER A 571 -0.23 -6.83 -13.63
CA SER A 571 0.95 -5.95 -13.68
C SER A 571 2.22 -6.61 -13.12
N GLY A 572 2.17 -7.88 -12.71
CA GLY A 572 3.29 -8.63 -12.16
C GLY A 572 3.60 -8.33 -10.69
N TRP A 573 2.69 -7.68 -9.95
CA TRP A 573 2.87 -7.43 -8.52
C TRP A 573 2.26 -8.56 -7.69
N LYS A 574 3.12 -9.40 -7.06
CA LYS A 574 2.73 -10.52 -6.17
C LYS A 574 1.48 -11.28 -6.66
N PRO A 575 1.50 -11.88 -7.86
CA PRO A 575 0.30 -12.41 -8.49
C PRO A 575 -0.39 -13.49 -7.63
N GLU A 576 0.36 -14.34 -6.94
CA GLU A 576 -0.16 -15.38 -6.04
C GLU A 576 -0.96 -14.79 -4.87
N GLU A 577 -0.48 -13.70 -4.27
CA GLU A 577 -1.19 -13.01 -3.17
C GLU A 577 -2.42 -12.26 -3.69
N CYS A 578 -2.33 -11.66 -4.88
CA CYS A 578 -3.47 -11.04 -5.52
C CYS A 578 -4.57 -12.06 -5.87
N GLU A 579 -4.20 -13.26 -6.34
CA GLU A 579 -5.13 -14.36 -6.59
C GLU A 579 -5.78 -14.88 -5.30
N ALA A 580 -4.99 -15.06 -4.22
CA ALA A 580 -5.51 -15.49 -2.93
C ALA A 580 -6.52 -14.47 -2.34
N ILE A 581 -6.18 -13.17 -2.34
CA ILE A 581 -7.08 -12.09 -1.90
C ILE A 581 -8.33 -12.05 -2.79
N GLY A 582 -8.19 -12.22 -4.11
CA GLY A 582 -9.32 -12.30 -5.04
C GLY A 582 -10.27 -13.46 -4.73
N ALA A 583 -9.73 -14.66 -4.45
CA ALA A 583 -10.50 -15.85 -4.09
C ALA A 583 -11.21 -15.68 -2.73
N GLU A 584 -10.56 -15.06 -1.75
CA GLU A 584 -11.17 -14.72 -0.45
C GLU A 584 -12.33 -13.75 -0.61
N LEU A 585 -12.13 -12.61 -1.31
CA LEU A 585 -13.17 -11.62 -1.54
C LEU A 585 -14.38 -12.21 -2.28
N LEU A 586 -14.15 -13.07 -3.28
CA LEU A 586 -15.20 -13.83 -3.97
C LEU A 586 -15.95 -14.77 -3.02
N ALA A 587 -15.24 -15.54 -2.19
CA ALA A 587 -15.85 -16.45 -1.23
C ALA A 587 -16.70 -15.72 -0.17
N TRP A 588 -16.31 -14.51 0.23
CA TRP A 588 -17.08 -13.68 1.17
C TRP A 588 -18.28 -12.99 0.48
N GLN A 589 -18.17 -12.67 -0.81
CA GLN A 589 -19.28 -12.18 -1.63
C GLN A 589 -20.34 -13.28 -1.87
N GLU A 590 -19.92 -14.50 -2.21
CA GLU A 590 -20.83 -15.62 -2.54
C GLU A 590 -21.55 -16.19 -1.30
N LYS A 591 -20.90 -16.28 -0.14
CA LYS A 591 -21.52 -16.84 1.08
C LYS A 591 -22.63 -15.95 1.67
N GLY A 592 -22.58 -14.64 1.46
CA GLY A 592 -23.56 -13.68 1.96
C GLY A 592 -23.66 -13.61 3.49
N LEU A 593 -24.74 -12.97 3.99
CA LEU A 593 -25.04 -12.92 5.42
C LEU A 593 -25.77 -14.19 5.86
N LEU A 594 -25.18 -14.95 6.77
CA LEU A 594 -25.91 -15.96 7.55
C LEU A 594 -26.41 -15.31 8.85
N GLU A 595 -27.54 -15.78 9.39
CA GLU A 595 -27.99 -15.31 10.72
C GLU A 595 -27.10 -15.85 11.84
N LYS A 596 -26.53 -17.05 11.65
CA LYS A 596 -25.55 -17.68 12.52
C LYS A 596 -24.53 -18.49 11.76
N GLU A 597 -23.33 -18.61 12.33
CA GLU A 597 -22.38 -19.67 12.00
C GLU A 597 -22.10 -20.51 13.25
N GLY A 598 -22.62 -21.74 13.29
CA GLY A 598 -22.60 -22.53 14.52
C GLY A 598 -23.41 -21.85 15.64
N SER A 599 -22.77 -21.61 16.77
CA SER A 599 -23.30 -20.83 17.90
C SER A 599 -23.28 -19.31 17.64
N GLU A 600 -22.35 -18.85 16.80
CA GLU A 600 -21.89 -17.47 16.65
C GLU A 600 -22.84 -16.61 15.79
N ASP A 601 -22.75 -15.28 15.95
CA ASP A 601 -23.48 -14.33 15.10
C ASP A 601 -22.87 -14.28 13.69
N GLY A 602 -23.66 -14.62 12.67
CA GLY A 602 -23.17 -14.73 11.30
C GLY A 602 -22.84 -13.38 10.64
N LYS A 603 -23.41 -12.27 11.13
CA LYS A 603 -23.00 -10.91 10.73
C LYS A 603 -21.59 -10.63 11.23
N ILE A 604 -21.34 -10.85 12.52
CA ILE A 604 -20.02 -10.59 13.11
C ILE A 604 -18.95 -11.44 12.43
N ILE A 605 -19.23 -12.73 12.20
CA ILE A 605 -18.31 -13.64 11.50
C ILE A 605 -18.04 -13.21 10.05
N TRP A 606 -19.06 -12.80 9.28
CA TRP A 606 -18.85 -12.28 7.92
C TRP A 606 -18.01 -11.00 7.91
N VAL A 607 -18.29 -10.05 8.81
CA VAL A 607 -17.55 -8.78 8.91
C VAL A 607 -16.10 -8.99 9.39
N LEU A 608 -15.84 -9.93 10.30
CA LEU A 608 -14.47 -10.27 10.73
C LEU A 608 -13.65 -10.91 9.61
N ARG A 609 -14.24 -11.77 8.75
CA ARG A 609 -13.55 -12.29 7.56
C ARG A 609 -13.23 -11.17 6.55
N LEU A 610 -14.17 -10.24 6.34
CA LEU A 610 -13.89 -9.07 5.52
C LEU A 610 -12.79 -8.19 6.12
N LYS A 611 -12.74 -7.95 7.45
CA LYS A 611 -11.60 -7.23 8.07
C LYS A 611 -10.29 -7.90 7.68
N ALA A 612 -10.17 -9.21 7.94
CA ALA A 612 -8.96 -9.99 7.68
C ALA A 612 -8.45 -9.80 6.23
N THR A 613 -9.28 -10.12 5.23
CA THR A 613 -8.91 -10.00 3.81
C THR A 613 -8.69 -8.55 3.36
N LEU A 614 -9.44 -7.57 3.88
CA LEU A 614 -9.28 -6.16 3.51
C LEU A 614 -8.02 -5.51 4.10
N ASP A 615 -7.64 -5.83 5.34
CA ASP A 615 -6.38 -5.33 5.90
C ASP A 615 -5.19 -5.96 5.16
N ARG A 616 -5.23 -7.26 4.80
CA ARG A 616 -4.24 -7.88 3.90
C ARG A 616 -4.17 -7.17 2.54
N ALA A 617 -5.31 -6.88 1.92
CA ALA A 617 -5.38 -6.12 0.68
C ALA A 617 -4.83 -4.68 0.83
N ARG A 618 -4.99 -4.04 2.00
CA ARG A 618 -4.35 -2.76 2.32
C ARG A 618 -2.83 -2.91 2.37
N ARG A 619 -2.30 -3.89 3.09
CA ARG A 619 -0.84 -4.15 3.19
C ARG A 619 -0.21 -4.35 1.81
N LEU A 620 -0.83 -5.13 0.93
CA LEU A 620 -0.41 -5.33 -0.47
C LEU A 620 -0.24 -3.99 -1.23
N THR A 621 -1.09 -2.99 -0.96
CA THR A 621 -0.98 -1.65 -1.59
C THR A 621 0.09 -0.76 -0.96
N GLU A 622 0.36 -0.95 0.33
CA GLU A 622 1.41 -0.24 1.06
C GLU A 622 2.79 -0.74 0.64
N GLU A 623 2.98 -2.05 0.51
CA GLU A 623 4.23 -2.67 0.06
C GLU A 623 4.62 -2.25 -1.37
N TYR A 624 3.64 -2.13 -2.28
CA TYR A 624 3.86 -1.59 -3.63
C TYR A 624 4.37 -0.13 -3.55
N SER A 625 3.70 0.67 -2.72
CA SER A 625 4.03 2.09 -2.53
C SER A 625 5.41 2.26 -1.89
N GLU A 626 5.75 1.42 -0.91
CA GLU A 626 7.06 1.36 -0.28
C GLU A 626 8.15 0.93 -1.27
N ALA A 627 7.92 -0.09 -2.10
CA ALA A 627 8.87 -0.49 -3.13
C ALA A 627 9.21 0.70 -4.06
N LEU A 628 8.22 1.48 -4.50
CA LEU A 628 8.47 2.69 -5.30
C LEU A 628 9.19 3.80 -4.51
N LEU A 629 8.95 3.92 -3.19
CA LEU A 629 9.64 4.86 -2.29
C LEU A 629 11.07 4.44 -1.93
N GLN A 630 11.41 3.15 -1.98
CA GLN A 630 12.78 2.64 -1.88
C GLN A 630 13.55 2.87 -3.19
N ILE A 631 12.87 2.68 -4.34
CA ILE A 631 13.45 2.76 -5.69
C ILE A 631 13.73 4.19 -6.14
N PHE A 632 12.72 5.07 -6.17
CA PHE A 632 12.81 6.31 -6.95
C PHE A 632 13.45 7.51 -6.24
N PRO A 633 13.06 7.91 -5.01
CA PRO A 633 13.38 9.24 -4.46
C PRO A 633 14.86 9.64 -4.52
N GLN A 634 15.77 8.78 -4.05
CA GLN A 634 17.21 9.06 -4.09
C GLN A 634 17.76 9.11 -5.54
N ARG A 635 17.30 8.19 -6.40
CA ARG A 635 17.76 8.05 -7.78
C ARG A 635 17.31 9.23 -8.64
N VAL A 636 16.05 9.66 -8.47
CA VAL A 636 15.48 10.88 -9.07
C VAL A 636 16.20 12.12 -8.56
N GLN A 637 16.53 12.21 -7.27
CA GLN A 637 17.26 13.35 -6.73
C GLN A 637 18.68 13.45 -7.30
N MET A 638 19.40 12.34 -7.41
CA MET A 638 20.74 12.28 -7.99
C MET A 638 20.72 12.66 -9.48
N LEU A 639 19.93 11.94 -10.29
CA LEU A 639 19.87 12.18 -11.73
C LEU A 639 19.27 13.55 -12.08
N GLY A 640 18.26 13.99 -11.34
CA GLY A 640 17.60 15.28 -11.54
C GLY A 640 18.53 16.46 -11.29
N LYS A 641 19.33 16.42 -10.21
CA LYS A 641 20.39 17.41 -9.97
C LYS A 641 21.43 17.39 -11.08
N ALA A 642 21.91 16.19 -11.44
CA ALA A 642 22.96 16.00 -12.45
C ALA A 642 22.56 16.47 -13.86
N LEU A 643 21.27 16.43 -14.22
CA LEU A 643 20.73 16.89 -15.51
C LEU A 643 20.11 18.31 -15.46
N GLY A 644 20.15 19.00 -14.32
CA GLY A 644 19.58 20.35 -14.16
C GLY A 644 18.04 20.41 -14.24
N ILE A 645 17.35 19.37 -13.76
CA ILE A 645 15.88 19.28 -13.71
C ILE A 645 15.33 20.16 -12.57
N PRO A 646 14.19 20.87 -12.76
CA PRO A 646 13.55 21.64 -11.70
C PRO A 646 13.25 20.85 -10.42
N GLU A 647 13.56 21.44 -9.25
CA GLU A 647 13.45 20.76 -7.95
C GLU A 647 12.02 20.34 -7.59
N ASN A 648 11.00 21.07 -8.05
CA ASN A 648 9.61 20.65 -7.90
C ASN A 648 9.34 19.33 -8.62
N SER A 649 9.77 19.18 -9.88
CA SER A 649 9.63 17.94 -10.66
C SER A 649 10.44 16.77 -10.09
N ILE A 650 11.57 17.04 -9.43
CA ILE A 650 12.34 16.05 -8.68
C ILE A 650 11.52 15.59 -7.46
N ARG A 651 11.03 16.53 -6.65
CA ARG A 651 10.34 16.25 -5.38
C ARG A 651 9.02 15.51 -5.56
N THR A 652 8.25 15.82 -6.59
CA THR A 652 6.92 15.21 -6.81
C THR A 652 6.94 13.97 -7.70
N TYR A 653 8.10 13.53 -8.22
CA TYR A 653 8.19 12.42 -9.16
C TYR A 653 7.55 11.13 -8.62
N THR A 654 8.05 10.62 -7.48
CA THR A 654 7.62 9.32 -6.92
C THR A 654 6.17 9.36 -6.46
N GLU A 655 5.75 10.50 -5.91
CA GLU A 655 4.36 10.71 -5.52
C GLU A 655 3.41 10.71 -6.73
N ALA A 656 3.80 11.34 -7.84
CA ALA A 656 3.02 11.30 -9.09
C ALA A 656 2.98 9.88 -9.69
N GLU A 657 4.07 9.12 -9.62
CA GLU A 657 4.10 7.71 -10.06
C GLU A 657 3.15 6.82 -9.25
N ILE A 658 3.06 7.01 -7.92
CA ILE A 658 2.13 6.27 -7.06
C ILE A 658 0.69 6.72 -7.32
N ARG A 659 0.42 8.03 -7.33
CA ARG A 659 -0.93 8.60 -7.51
C ARG A 659 -1.55 8.31 -8.88
N ALA A 660 -0.75 8.02 -9.92
CA ALA A 660 -1.23 7.69 -11.26
C ALA A 660 -1.57 6.20 -11.46
N GLY A 661 -1.03 5.30 -10.63
CA GLY A 661 -1.23 3.86 -10.78
C GLY A 661 -2.57 3.38 -10.20
N VAL A 662 -3.09 2.28 -10.76
CA VAL A 662 -4.30 1.57 -10.26
C VAL A 662 -4.23 1.33 -8.75
N ILE A 663 -3.02 1.05 -8.23
CA ILE A 663 -2.70 0.88 -6.80
C ILE A 663 -3.34 1.95 -5.89
N PHE A 664 -3.38 3.21 -6.30
CA PHE A 664 -3.91 4.32 -5.52
C PHE A 664 -5.43 4.24 -5.35
N GLN A 665 -6.14 3.77 -6.38
CA GLN A 665 -7.59 3.57 -6.31
C GLN A 665 -7.93 2.29 -5.55
N VAL A 666 -7.12 1.23 -5.68
CA VAL A 666 -7.26 0.01 -4.86
C VAL A 666 -7.09 0.34 -3.37
N SER A 667 -6.04 1.06 -3.02
CA SER A 667 -5.75 1.50 -1.65
C SER A 667 -6.91 2.33 -1.07
N LYS A 668 -7.42 3.32 -1.81
CA LYS A 668 -8.61 4.09 -1.42
C LYS A 668 -9.86 3.22 -1.19
N LEU A 669 -10.10 2.23 -2.05
CA LEU A 669 -11.25 1.34 -1.93
C LEU A 669 -11.11 0.43 -0.70
N CYS A 670 -9.91 -0.11 -0.43
CA CYS A 670 -9.61 -0.82 0.82
C CYS A 670 -9.88 0.06 2.05
N THR A 671 -9.39 1.30 2.09
CA THR A 671 -9.60 2.21 3.23
C THR A 671 -11.08 2.54 3.45
N LEU A 672 -11.86 2.78 2.38
CA LEU A 672 -13.30 3.02 2.47
C LEU A 672 -14.04 1.79 3.02
N LEU A 673 -13.72 0.59 2.52
CA LEU A 673 -14.34 -0.66 2.96
C LEU A 673 -13.95 -1.04 4.39
N LEU A 674 -12.69 -0.83 4.79
CA LEU A 674 -12.23 -1.01 6.16
C LEU A 674 -12.93 -0.06 7.13
N LYS A 675 -13.17 1.19 6.74
CA LYS A 675 -13.92 2.15 7.54
C LYS A 675 -15.38 1.72 7.74
N ALA A 676 -16.00 1.11 6.73
CA ALA A 676 -17.34 0.50 6.84
C ALA A 676 -17.35 -0.74 7.74
N VAL A 677 -16.38 -1.65 7.57
CA VAL A 677 -16.20 -2.86 8.41
C VAL A 677 -16.00 -2.50 9.87
N ARG A 678 -15.07 -1.58 10.17
CA ARG A 678 -14.79 -1.10 11.54
C ARG A 678 -16.03 -0.47 12.17
N SER A 679 -16.76 0.37 11.43
CA SER A 679 -18.05 0.94 11.87
C SER A 679 -19.12 -0.13 12.15
N THR A 680 -19.14 -1.23 11.40
CA THR A 680 -20.11 -2.33 11.56
C THR A 680 -19.79 -3.24 12.77
N LEU A 681 -18.52 -3.32 13.16
CA LEU A 681 -18.06 -3.99 14.39
C LEU A 681 -18.18 -3.10 15.64
N GLY A 682 -18.48 -1.81 15.49
CA GLY A 682 -18.32 -0.82 16.56
C GLY A 682 -16.85 -0.55 16.93
N SER A 683 -15.89 -1.03 16.14
CA SER A 683 -14.45 -0.87 16.42
C SER A 683 -13.99 0.56 16.13
N HIS A 684 -13.25 1.13 17.07
CA HIS A 684 -12.67 2.45 16.95
C HIS A 684 -11.30 2.47 16.23
N GLY A 685 -10.92 1.42 15.50
CA GLY A 685 -9.67 1.40 14.71
C GLY A 685 -8.38 1.28 15.53
N TRP A 686 -8.53 0.81 16.77
CA TRP A 686 -7.46 0.40 17.68
C TRP A 686 -7.58 -1.09 17.97
N ASP A 687 -6.47 -1.75 18.24
CA ASP A 687 -6.43 -3.05 18.93
C ASP A 687 -5.54 -2.92 20.18
N ILE A 688 -5.86 -3.67 21.25
CA ILE A 688 -5.27 -3.48 22.58
C ILE A 688 -4.53 -4.75 22.97
N LEU A 689 -3.20 -4.66 23.05
CA LEU A 689 -2.34 -5.79 23.42
C LEU A 689 -2.06 -5.80 24.92
N VAL A 690 -1.87 -4.61 25.51
CA VAL A 690 -1.65 -4.42 26.95
C VAL A 690 -2.50 -3.22 27.42
N PRO A 691 -3.61 -3.45 28.15
CA PRO A 691 -4.46 -2.38 28.66
C PRO A 691 -3.79 -1.61 29.81
N GLY A 692 -4.26 -0.39 30.07
CA GLY A 692 -3.77 0.45 31.17
C GLY A 692 -3.84 1.94 30.86
N ALA A 693 -3.20 2.76 31.70
CA ALA A 693 -3.08 4.20 31.51
C ALA A 693 -1.62 4.64 31.63
N ALA A 694 -1.15 5.40 30.64
CA ALA A 694 0.21 5.94 30.55
C ALA A 694 0.17 7.45 30.33
N SER A 695 1.18 8.18 30.80
CA SER A 695 1.29 9.62 30.55
C SER A 695 2.75 10.02 30.36
N GLY A 696 3.04 10.79 29.31
CA GLY A 696 4.40 11.12 28.91
C GLY A 696 4.47 11.94 27.63
N THR A 697 5.68 12.32 27.21
CA THR A 697 5.89 13.02 25.93
C THR A 697 5.69 12.06 24.75
N LEU A 698 4.88 12.45 23.77
CA LEU A 698 4.64 11.66 22.56
C LEU A 698 5.83 11.78 21.58
N VAL A 699 6.55 10.70 21.35
CA VAL A 699 7.72 10.64 20.45
C VAL A 699 7.45 9.66 19.33
N GLN A 700 7.74 10.01 18.07
CA GLN A 700 7.61 9.09 16.93
C GLN A 700 8.97 8.54 16.50
N VAL A 701 9.06 7.22 16.32
CA VAL A 701 10.24 6.49 15.83
C VAL A 701 9.85 5.54 14.70
N GLU A 702 10.82 5.10 13.90
CA GLU A 702 10.57 4.08 12.87
C GLU A 702 10.33 2.70 13.50
N SER A 703 11.25 2.25 14.36
CA SER A 703 11.18 1.00 15.13
C SER A 703 11.84 1.14 16.52
N ILE A 704 11.63 0.16 17.40
CA ILE A 704 12.03 0.22 18.83
C ILE A 704 13.47 -0.31 19.00
N VAL A 705 14.46 0.43 18.47
CA VAL A 705 15.89 0.04 18.52
C VAL A 705 16.62 0.75 19.68
N PRO A 706 17.45 0.04 20.49
CA PRO A 706 18.30 0.66 21.51
C PRO A 706 19.20 1.79 20.97
N GLY A 707 18.90 3.02 21.40
CA GLY A 707 19.54 4.26 20.94
C GLY A 707 18.73 5.09 19.93
N SER A 708 17.50 4.69 19.59
CA SER A 708 16.61 5.48 18.69
C SER A 708 16.01 6.73 19.36
N LEU A 709 15.98 6.78 20.70
CA LEU A 709 15.41 7.89 21.45
C LEU A 709 16.36 9.11 21.51
N PRO A 710 15.87 10.35 21.36
CA PRO A 710 16.68 11.54 21.59
C PRO A 710 17.10 11.65 23.06
N SER A 711 18.41 11.74 23.31
CA SER A 711 19.02 11.88 24.64
C SER A 711 18.68 13.18 25.39
N THR A 712 17.83 14.03 24.82
CA THR A 712 17.36 15.30 25.37
C THR A 712 15.98 15.23 26.02
N ILE A 713 15.33 14.06 26.04
CA ILE A 713 13.97 13.88 26.59
C ILE A 713 14.06 13.19 27.96
N GLU A 714 14.04 14.01 29.02
CA GLU A 714 13.94 13.56 30.42
C GLU A 714 12.46 13.40 30.82
N GLY A 715 12.13 12.32 31.52
CA GLY A 715 10.76 11.98 31.94
C GLY A 715 10.11 10.87 31.10
N PRO A 716 8.86 10.49 31.41
CA PRO A 716 8.18 9.36 30.76
C PRO A 716 7.79 9.66 29.30
N ILE A 717 7.82 8.62 28.46
CA ILE A 717 7.60 8.69 27.01
C ILE A 717 6.44 7.77 26.60
N VAL A 718 5.60 8.27 25.69
CA VAL A 718 4.68 7.45 24.89
C VAL A 718 5.23 7.39 23.46
N LEU A 719 5.49 6.20 22.94
CA LEU A 719 6.03 6.02 21.60
C LEU A 719 4.93 5.83 20.56
N VAL A 720 5.09 6.48 19.40
CA VAL A 720 4.44 6.09 18.14
C VAL A 720 5.49 5.39 17.28
N VAL A 721 5.22 4.16 16.89
CA VAL A 721 6.18 3.28 16.22
C VAL A 721 5.64 2.91 14.85
N ASN A 722 6.38 3.21 13.78
CA ASN A 722 5.90 2.94 12.42
C ASN A 722 5.88 1.44 12.09
N LYS A 723 6.91 0.69 12.50
CA LYS A 723 7.09 -0.73 12.21
C LYS A 723 7.66 -1.49 13.41
N ALA A 724 7.35 -2.78 13.50
CA ALA A 724 8.00 -3.69 14.44
C ALA A 724 8.32 -5.04 13.80
N ASP A 725 9.46 -5.62 14.18
CA ASP A 725 9.93 -6.94 13.72
C ASP A 725 9.71 -8.07 14.75
N GLY A 726 9.37 -7.73 16.00
CA GLY A 726 9.08 -8.67 17.07
C GLY A 726 10.30 -9.02 17.93
N ASP A 727 11.47 -8.48 17.61
CA ASP A 727 12.75 -8.69 18.31
C ASP A 727 13.20 -7.48 19.13
N GLU A 728 12.34 -6.47 19.31
CA GLU A 728 12.67 -5.25 20.05
C GLU A 728 12.57 -5.38 21.58
N GLU A 729 13.58 -4.89 22.29
CA GLU A 729 13.59 -4.80 23.75
C GLU A 729 13.16 -3.40 24.18
N VAL A 730 11.96 -3.28 24.77
CA VAL A 730 11.32 -1.99 25.08
C VAL A 730 12.09 -1.26 26.19
N THR A 731 12.34 -1.87 27.35
CA THR A 731 13.21 -1.27 28.39
C THR A 731 14.61 -0.91 27.89
N ALA A 732 15.19 -1.69 26.96
CA ALA A 732 16.51 -1.39 26.39
C ALA A 732 16.51 -0.29 25.32
N ALA A 733 15.35 0.02 24.72
CA ALA A 733 15.16 1.24 23.93
C ALA A 733 15.07 2.49 24.83
N GLY A 734 14.41 2.36 25.99
CA GLY A 734 14.45 3.36 27.05
C GLY A 734 13.62 2.96 28.27
N SER A 735 14.22 2.95 29.45
CA SER A 735 13.57 2.62 30.74
C SER A 735 12.51 3.64 31.20
N ASN A 736 12.30 4.70 30.42
CA ASN A 736 11.24 5.71 30.59
C ASN A 736 10.08 5.56 29.60
N ILE A 737 10.06 4.55 28.72
CA ILE A 737 8.91 4.22 27.88
C ILE A 737 7.79 3.67 28.78
N VAL A 738 6.63 4.33 28.78
CA VAL A 738 5.45 3.92 29.58
C VAL A 738 4.25 3.51 28.71
N GLY A 739 4.29 3.83 27.41
CA GLY A 739 3.28 3.35 26.47
C GLY A 739 3.77 3.33 25.02
N ILE A 740 3.17 2.47 24.20
CA ILE A 740 3.50 2.24 22.79
C ILE A 740 2.21 2.23 21.95
N ILE A 741 2.27 2.92 20.81
CA ILE A 741 1.26 2.93 19.76
C ILE A 741 1.93 2.49 18.46
N LEU A 742 1.70 1.25 18.04
CA LEU A 742 2.29 0.65 16.84
C LEU A 742 1.37 0.81 15.62
N LEU A 743 1.90 1.23 14.48
CA LEU A 743 1.13 1.55 13.27
C LEU A 743 0.92 0.35 12.31
N GLN A 744 1.14 -0.87 12.81
CA GLN A 744 0.91 -2.14 12.12
C GLN A 744 0.17 -3.13 13.02
N GLU A 745 -0.42 -4.17 12.42
CA GLU A 745 -0.88 -5.37 13.12
C GLU A 745 0.29 -6.09 13.80
N LEU A 746 0.01 -6.72 14.94
CA LEU A 746 0.92 -7.57 15.68
C LEU A 746 0.08 -8.63 16.45
N PRO A 747 0.45 -9.93 16.45
CA PRO A 747 -0.21 -10.93 17.27
C PRO A 747 -0.16 -10.56 18.76
N HIS A 748 -1.26 -10.73 19.49
CA HIS A 748 -1.33 -10.40 20.91
C HIS A 748 -0.41 -11.27 21.76
N LEU A 749 -0.18 -12.51 21.32
CA LEU A 749 0.69 -13.50 21.96
C LEU A 749 2.06 -13.60 21.27
N SER A 750 2.40 -12.65 20.39
CA SER A 750 3.77 -12.49 19.88
C SER A 750 4.74 -12.21 21.01
N HIS A 751 6.04 -12.51 20.81
CA HIS A 751 7.07 -12.25 21.82
C HIS A 751 7.02 -10.79 22.31
N LEU A 752 7.03 -9.80 21.41
CA LEU A 752 6.96 -8.36 21.77
C LEU A 752 5.71 -8.01 22.60
N GLY A 753 4.55 -8.59 22.29
CA GLY A 753 3.33 -8.44 23.10
C GLY A 753 3.46 -9.05 24.50
N VAL A 754 4.17 -10.18 24.64
CA VAL A 754 4.50 -10.81 25.92
C VAL A 754 5.51 -9.96 26.73
N ARG A 755 6.56 -9.41 26.08
CA ARG A 755 7.55 -8.53 26.73
C ARG A 755 6.89 -7.27 27.31
N ALA A 756 6.02 -6.62 26.53
CA ALA A 756 5.31 -5.42 26.98
C ALA A 756 4.42 -5.64 28.21
N ARG A 757 3.82 -6.84 28.38
CA ARG A 757 3.08 -7.20 29.61
C ARG A 757 4.01 -7.34 30.81
N GLN A 758 5.11 -8.07 30.64
CA GLN A 758 6.13 -8.26 31.70
C GLN A 758 6.72 -6.93 32.18
N GLU A 759 6.92 -5.97 31.27
CA GLU A 759 7.41 -4.62 31.57
C GLU A 759 6.29 -3.63 31.97
N ARG A 760 5.02 -4.04 31.89
CA ARG A 760 3.81 -3.23 32.18
C ARG A 760 3.69 -1.94 31.36
N VAL A 761 4.12 -2.01 30.10
CA VAL A 761 4.05 -0.91 29.13
C VAL A 761 2.69 -0.97 28.41
N VAL A 762 1.90 0.10 28.49
CA VAL A 762 0.57 0.17 27.84
C VAL A 762 0.75 0.10 26.32
N PHE A 763 0.16 -0.90 25.66
CA PHE A 763 0.49 -1.21 24.28
C PHE A 763 -0.76 -1.42 23.43
N VAL A 764 -0.89 -0.60 22.39
CA VAL A 764 -1.99 -0.63 21.42
C VAL A 764 -1.44 -0.58 19.99
N THR A 765 -2.20 -1.10 19.03
CA THR A 765 -1.98 -0.82 17.61
C THR A 765 -3.02 0.18 17.09
N CYS A 766 -2.68 0.95 16.06
CA CYS A 766 -3.61 1.87 15.40
C CYS A 766 -3.48 1.77 13.88
N GLU A 767 -4.55 1.33 13.23
CA GLU A 767 -4.61 1.13 11.77
C GLU A 767 -5.49 2.16 11.05
N ASP A 768 -5.84 3.27 11.71
CA ASP A 768 -6.77 4.29 11.22
C ASP A 768 -6.03 5.57 10.84
N ASP A 769 -5.89 5.83 9.54
CA ASP A 769 -5.14 6.95 8.98
C ASP A 769 -5.59 8.31 9.52
N ASP A 770 -6.89 8.49 9.81
CA ASP A 770 -7.40 9.73 10.42
C ASP A 770 -6.79 9.94 11.81
N LYS A 771 -6.72 8.87 12.61
CA LYS A 771 -6.13 8.89 13.95
C LYS A 771 -4.62 9.02 13.90
N VAL A 772 -3.94 8.35 12.97
CA VAL A 772 -2.49 8.50 12.76
C VAL A 772 -2.15 9.94 12.36
N ALA A 773 -2.97 10.56 11.51
CA ALA A 773 -2.83 11.98 11.17
C ALA A 773 -3.07 12.91 12.36
N ASP A 774 -3.99 12.58 13.27
CA ASP A 774 -4.20 13.32 14.53
C ASP A 774 -3.05 13.12 15.53
N MET A 775 -2.54 11.91 15.71
CA MET A 775 -1.38 11.63 16.58
C MET A 775 -0.13 12.39 16.15
N ARG A 776 0.12 12.51 14.84
CA ARG A 776 1.22 13.32 14.27
C ARG A 776 1.10 14.83 14.57
N LYS A 777 -0.07 15.32 14.99
CA LYS A 777 -0.28 16.70 15.48
C LYS A 777 0.04 16.84 16.97
N LEU A 778 0.26 15.73 17.69
CA LEU A 778 0.55 15.68 19.13
C LEU A 778 2.03 15.38 19.43
N THR A 779 2.83 14.94 18.45
CA THR A 779 4.27 14.66 18.59
C THR A 779 5.02 15.83 19.24
N GLY A 780 5.86 15.54 20.22
CA GLY A 780 6.60 16.52 21.02
C GLY A 780 5.81 17.19 22.15
N LYS A 781 4.60 16.71 22.46
CA LYS A 781 3.76 17.22 23.57
C LYS A 781 3.52 16.12 24.60
N ASN A 782 3.23 16.51 25.84
CA ASN A 782 2.75 15.57 26.84
C ASN A 782 1.31 15.14 26.53
N VAL A 783 1.07 13.84 26.63
CA VAL A 783 -0.20 13.18 26.38
C VAL A 783 -0.51 12.17 27.47
N ARG A 784 -1.80 11.83 27.60
CA ARG A 784 -2.30 10.72 28.40
C ARG A 784 -2.97 9.71 27.46
N LEU A 785 -2.42 8.49 27.44
CA LEU A 785 -2.90 7.33 26.68
C LEU A 785 -3.66 6.42 27.66
N GLU A 786 -4.93 6.14 27.38
CA GLU A 786 -5.76 5.22 28.17
C GLU A 786 -6.30 4.14 27.24
N ALA A 787 -6.03 2.87 27.56
CA ALA A 787 -6.45 1.71 26.79
C ALA A 787 -7.25 0.75 27.68
N SER A 788 -8.52 0.53 27.34
CA SER A 788 -9.43 -0.35 28.08
C SER A 788 -10.42 -1.06 27.15
N LEU A 789 -11.20 -1.99 27.70
CA LEU A 789 -12.22 -2.75 26.96
C LEU A 789 -13.32 -1.88 26.31
N THR A 790 -13.45 -0.61 26.71
CA THR A 790 -14.38 0.35 26.08
C THR A 790 -13.75 1.14 24.92
N GLY A 791 -12.43 1.01 24.70
CA GLY A 791 -11.69 1.68 23.64
C GLY A 791 -10.37 2.29 24.11
N VAL A 792 -9.72 3.00 23.19
CA VAL A 792 -8.47 3.75 23.44
C VAL A 792 -8.73 5.25 23.30
N ASN A 793 -8.23 6.02 24.26
CA ASN A 793 -8.30 7.47 24.31
C ASN A 793 -6.87 8.05 24.37
N LEU A 794 -6.61 9.11 23.60
CA LEU A 794 -5.33 9.82 23.61
C LEU A 794 -5.61 11.32 23.72
N THR A 795 -5.28 11.90 24.87
CA THR A 795 -5.56 13.31 25.19
C THR A 795 -4.26 14.08 25.43
N LEU A 796 -4.30 15.40 25.24
CA LEU A 796 -3.25 16.29 25.77
C LEU A 796 -3.41 16.35 27.29
N SER A 797 -2.37 16.02 28.05
CA SER A 797 -2.38 16.24 29.50
C SER A 797 -2.07 17.71 29.80
N SER A 798 -2.69 18.25 30.85
CA SER A 798 -2.21 19.50 31.44
C SER A 798 -0.97 19.22 32.31
N SER A 799 -0.24 20.26 32.69
CA SER A 799 0.87 20.14 33.64
C SER A 799 0.44 19.72 35.05
N ASP A 800 -0.87 19.77 35.34
CA ASP A 800 -1.41 19.75 36.69
C ASP A 800 -2.06 18.40 37.04
N ASP A 801 -2.21 17.50 36.06
CA ASP A 801 -2.86 16.18 36.20
C ASP A 801 -1.94 15.07 36.77
N ILE A 802 -0.74 15.41 37.27
CA ILE A 802 0.20 14.44 37.84
C ILE A 802 -0.14 14.16 39.31
N VAL A 803 -1.17 13.36 39.53
CA VAL A 803 -1.50 12.76 40.83
C VAL A 803 -1.76 11.25 40.63
N PRO A 804 -0.98 10.35 41.26
CA PRO A 804 -1.35 8.93 41.35
C PRO A 804 -2.58 8.78 42.25
N GLU A 805 -3.66 8.17 41.75
CA GLU A 805 -4.81 7.81 42.59
C GLU A 805 -4.50 6.57 43.44
N ASP A 806 -4.05 6.79 44.68
CA ASP A 806 -3.97 5.76 45.72
C ASP A 806 -5.38 5.24 46.05
N LEU A 807 -5.78 4.10 45.47
CA LEU A 807 -7.01 3.38 45.79
C LEU A 807 -6.94 2.65 47.16
N SER A 808 -6.53 3.37 48.20
CA SER A 808 -6.41 2.89 49.58
C SER A 808 -7.74 2.91 50.35
N GLY A 809 -8.73 2.14 49.86
CA GLY A 809 -10.01 1.93 50.54
C GLY A 809 -9.85 1.15 51.85
N ASN A 810 -9.91 1.84 53.00
CA ASN A 810 -9.65 1.27 54.33
C ASN A 810 -10.57 0.07 54.69
N GLY A 811 -10.01 -1.14 54.67
CA GLY A 811 -10.62 -2.38 55.18
C GLY A 811 -9.69 -3.10 56.15
N SER A 812 -9.70 -2.70 57.42
CA SER A 812 -8.75 -3.20 58.43
C SER A 812 -9.05 -4.61 58.94
N SER A 813 -8.43 -5.63 58.35
CA SER A 813 -8.22 -6.95 58.99
C SER A 813 -6.74 -7.34 58.99
N THR A 814 -6.16 -7.50 60.18
CA THR A 814 -4.74 -7.82 60.36
C THR A 814 -4.44 -9.26 59.96
N VAL A 815 -3.59 -9.42 58.95
CA VAL A 815 -2.87 -10.67 58.64
C VAL A 815 -1.38 -10.34 58.71
N GLU A 816 -0.60 -11.15 59.42
CA GLU A 816 0.84 -10.93 59.57
C GLU A 816 1.57 -11.19 58.24
N PRO A 817 2.62 -10.40 57.90
CA PRO A 817 3.38 -10.63 56.68
C PRO A 817 4.18 -11.95 56.78
N PRO A 818 4.16 -12.81 55.75
CA PRO A 818 5.15 -13.87 55.61
C PRO A 818 6.57 -13.29 55.63
N GLY A 819 7.52 -14.04 56.19
CA GLY A 819 8.88 -13.56 56.41
C GLY A 819 9.58 -13.05 55.15
N SER A 820 10.42 -12.03 55.31
CA SER A 820 11.15 -11.36 54.23
C SER A 820 12.11 -12.31 53.49
N HIS A 821 11.63 -12.90 52.39
CA HIS A 821 12.48 -13.56 51.41
C HIS A 821 12.96 -12.54 50.39
N ASP A 822 14.26 -12.25 50.42
CA ASP A 822 14.97 -11.44 49.43
C ASP A 822 14.98 -12.18 48.08
N PRO A 823 14.33 -11.66 47.02
CA PRO A 823 14.21 -12.35 45.73
C PRO A 823 15.55 -12.47 45.00
N PHE A 824 16.56 -11.65 45.32
CA PHE A 824 17.87 -11.70 44.67
C PHE A 824 18.82 -12.76 45.25
N SER A 825 18.47 -13.41 46.37
CA SER A 825 19.29 -14.44 47.02
C SER A 825 19.41 -15.77 46.23
N ALA A 826 18.67 -15.90 45.12
CA ALA A 826 18.72 -17.07 44.24
C ALA A 826 20.00 -17.13 43.39
N VAL A 827 20.61 -16.00 43.03
CA VAL A 827 21.84 -15.95 42.21
C VAL A 827 23.07 -16.22 43.08
N LYS A 828 23.22 -17.47 43.50
CA LYS A 828 24.47 -18.01 44.04
C LYS A 828 25.07 -19.01 43.06
N ALA A 829 26.19 -18.62 42.44
CA ALA A 829 27.06 -19.53 41.70
C ALA A 829 27.51 -20.69 42.62
N HIS A 830 26.87 -21.85 42.49
CA HIS A 830 27.20 -23.05 43.24
C HIS A 830 28.06 -23.98 42.39
N SER A 831 29.26 -24.27 42.90
CA SER A 831 30.27 -25.14 42.28
C SER A 831 29.70 -26.46 41.72
N ASN A 832 30.07 -26.77 40.46
CA ASN A 832 29.68 -27.96 39.71
C ASN A 832 29.76 -29.26 40.53
N LYS A 833 28.60 -29.77 40.97
CA LYS A 833 28.48 -31.06 41.65
C LYS A 833 28.30 -32.23 40.68
N GLY A 834 29.33 -32.49 39.89
CA GLY A 834 29.68 -33.86 39.49
C GLY A 834 28.66 -34.66 38.66
N VAL A 835 27.78 -34.01 37.89
CA VAL A 835 27.28 -34.64 36.66
C VAL A 835 28.46 -34.72 35.69
N SER A 836 28.59 -35.83 34.95
CA SER A 836 29.68 -36.00 33.99
C SER A 836 29.47 -35.09 32.78
N ALA A 837 30.05 -33.88 32.84
CA ALA A 837 29.99 -32.92 31.74
C ALA A 837 30.48 -33.57 30.44
N GLY A 838 29.70 -33.41 29.36
CA GLY A 838 29.87 -34.10 28.07
C GLY A 838 28.84 -35.21 27.79
N GLY A 839 28.03 -35.63 28.77
CA GLY A 839 26.89 -36.53 28.55
C GLY A 839 25.64 -35.83 28.01
N LEU A 840 24.96 -36.44 27.04
CA LEU A 840 23.60 -36.04 26.63
C LEU A 840 22.58 -36.43 27.69
N ILE A 841 21.58 -35.58 27.92
CA ILE A 841 20.47 -35.83 28.86
C ILE A 841 19.21 -36.20 28.07
N LEU A 842 18.48 -37.23 28.52
CA LEU A 842 17.17 -37.59 27.97
C LEU A 842 16.11 -36.60 28.47
N LEU A 843 15.11 -36.28 27.64
CA LEU A 843 14.07 -35.30 28.01
C LEU A 843 13.34 -35.63 29.33
N ALA A 844 13.20 -36.91 29.68
CA ALA A 844 12.57 -37.34 30.93
C ALA A 844 13.43 -37.08 32.19
N ASP A 845 14.75 -36.91 32.03
CA ASP A 845 15.72 -36.65 33.08
C ASP A 845 16.18 -35.17 33.10
N ALA A 846 15.60 -34.31 32.26
CA ALA A 846 15.96 -32.91 32.11
C ALA A 846 15.43 -32.05 33.29
N ASP A 847 16.33 -31.35 33.98
CA ASP A 847 16.01 -30.47 35.10
C ASP A 847 16.59 -29.06 34.92
N ALA A 848 16.02 -28.06 35.60
CA ALA A 848 16.39 -26.66 35.39
C ALA A 848 17.85 -26.31 35.76
N GLN A 849 18.52 -27.11 36.60
CA GLN A 849 19.92 -26.89 37.02
C GLN A 849 20.93 -27.49 36.04
N THR A 850 20.53 -28.43 35.18
CA THR A 850 21.38 -29.04 34.13
C THR A 850 21.04 -28.59 32.72
N SER A 851 19.77 -28.24 32.49
CA SER A 851 19.13 -28.18 31.17
C SER A 851 18.39 -26.87 30.89
N GLY A 852 18.26 -25.97 31.87
CA GLY A 852 17.47 -24.74 31.77
C GLY A 852 15.96 -24.97 31.91
N ALA A 853 15.22 -23.87 32.14
CA ALA A 853 13.80 -23.93 32.49
C ALA A 853 12.94 -24.53 31.36
N LYS A 854 13.20 -24.11 30.12
CA LYS A 854 12.48 -24.54 28.91
C LYS A 854 12.57 -26.06 28.70
N ALA A 855 13.78 -26.63 28.70
CA ALA A 855 13.95 -28.08 28.54
C ALA A 855 13.31 -28.89 29.68
N ALA A 856 13.40 -28.41 30.93
CA ALA A 856 12.76 -29.05 32.08
C ALA A 856 11.22 -29.02 32.01
N ALA A 857 10.64 -27.92 31.51
CA ALA A 857 9.21 -27.81 31.25
C ALA A 857 8.76 -28.82 30.16
N CYS A 858 9.55 -29.00 29.10
CA CYS A 858 9.30 -30.01 28.07
C CYS A 858 9.42 -31.45 28.62
N GLY A 859 10.33 -31.72 29.55
CA GLY A 859 10.39 -32.98 30.32
C GLY A 859 9.12 -33.24 31.12
N ARG A 860 8.63 -32.21 31.83
CA ARG A 860 7.38 -32.29 32.59
C ARG A 860 6.18 -32.52 31.66
N LEU A 861 6.09 -31.81 30.53
CA LEU A 861 5.06 -32.02 29.50
C LEU A 861 5.04 -33.46 28.98
N ALA A 862 6.22 -34.03 28.67
CA ALA A 862 6.33 -35.40 28.19
C ALA A 862 5.75 -36.42 29.19
N SER A 863 5.97 -36.20 30.49
CA SER A 863 5.38 -37.05 31.56
C SER A 863 3.84 -36.98 31.63
N LEU A 864 3.25 -35.83 31.27
CA LEU A 864 1.80 -35.58 31.35
C LEU A 864 1.00 -36.14 30.18
N THR A 865 1.63 -36.44 29.03
CA THR A 865 0.97 -36.97 27.82
C THR A 865 0.06 -38.17 28.11
N ALA A 866 0.50 -39.13 28.95
CA ALA A 866 -0.24 -40.35 29.30
C ALA A 866 -1.38 -40.13 30.32
N ALA A 867 -1.44 -38.96 30.96
CA ALA A 867 -2.57 -38.51 31.77
C ALA A 867 -3.57 -37.70 30.91
N SER A 868 -3.07 -36.82 30.04
CA SER A 868 -3.86 -35.98 29.12
C SER A 868 -4.89 -36.78 28.31
N LYS A 869 -4.49 -37.96 27.84
CA LYS A 869 -5.31 -38.94 27.08
C LYS A 869 -6.46 -39.59 27.87
N LYS A 870 -6.58 -39.28 29.17
CA LYS A 870 -7.60 -39.83 30.09
C LYS A 870 -8.44 -38.74 30.76
N VAL A 871 -8.10 -37.47 30.55
CA VAL A 871 -8.81 -36.30 31.11
C VAL A 871 -9.64 -35.67 30.00
N SER A 872 -10.88 -35.29 30.33
CA SER A 872 -11.73 -34.49 29.46
C SER A 872 -12.26 -33.27 30.19
N SER A 873 -12.72 -32.26 29.44
CA SER A 873 -13.62 -31.23 29.96
C SER A 873 -14.98 -31.82 30.36
N ASP A 874 -15.82 -31.02 31.01
CA ASP A 874 -17.19 -31.38 31.39
C ASP A 874 -18.09 -31.66 30.17
N GLN A 875 -17.71 -31.17 28.99
CA GLN A 875 -18.32 -31.41 27.68
C GLN A 875 -17.84 -32.72 27.02
N GLY A 876 -16.94 -33.48 27.67
CA GLY A 876 -16.39 -34.74 27.16
C GLY A 876 -15.27 -34.57 26.11
N VAL A 877 -14.73 -33.37 25.92
CA VAL A 877 -13.62 -33.12 25.00
C VAL A 877 -12.31 -33.50 25.68
N LEU A 878 -11.53 -34.42 25.10
CA LEU A 878 -10.27 -34.90 25.67
C LEU A 878 -9.16 -33.84 25.61
N ALA A 879 -8.40 -33.71 26.70
CA ALA A 879 -7.22 -32.85 26.81
C ALA A 879 -5.96 -33.46 26.14
N SER A 880 -6.14 -34.35 25.17
CA SER A 880 -5.07 -35.21 24.63
C SER A 880 -4.06 -34.44 23.79
N PHE A 881 -2.79 -34.48 24.22
CA PHE A 881 -1.65 -33.96 23.45
C PHE A 881 -0.45 -34.94 23.45
N GLU A 882 0.47 -34.70 22.52
CA GLU A 882 1.79 -35.32 22.41
C GLU A 882 2.90 -34.26 22.60
N VAL A 883 4.14 -34.71 22.78
CA VAL A 883 5.34 -33.85 22.83
C VAL A 883 6.36 -34.40 21.82
N PRO A 884 7.02 -33.56 20.99
CA PRO A 884 7.99 -34.06 20.02
C PRO A 884 9.20 -34.71 20.70
N LYS A 885 9.79 -35.74 20.10
CA LYS A 885 10.98 -36.40 20.67
C LYS A 885 12.09 -35.37 20.85
N SER A 886 12.72 -35.33 22.01
CA SER A 886 13.77 -34.36 22.30
C SER A 886 14.90 -34.97 23.13
N MET A 887 16.07 -34.33 23.09
CA MET A 887 17.27 -34.64 23.87
C MET A 887 17.99 -33.34 24.21
N VAL A 888 18.76 -33.30 25.29
CA VAL A 888 19.41 -32.06 25.76
C VAL A 888 20.93 -32.20 25.76
N ILE A 889 21.59 -31.16 25.24
CA ILE A 889 23.01 -30.89 25.45
C ILE A 889 23.10 -29.95 26.67
N PRO A 890 23.61 -30.38 27.84
CA PRO A 890 23.49 -29.65 29.10
C PRO A 890 24.44 -28.45 29.21
N PHE A 891 24.25 -27.63 30.25
CA PHE A 891 25.21 -26.61 30.69
C PHE A 891 26.61 -27.22 30.90
N GLY A 892 27.67 -26.43 30.67
CA GLY A 892 29.06 -26.89 30.69
C GLY A 892 29.55 -27.45 29.34
N SER A 893 28.67 -27.68 28.36
CA SER A 893 29.06 -28.24 27.07
C SER A 893 29.78 -27.24 26.15
N MET A 894 29.40 -25.97 26.19
CA MET A 894 30.09 -24.88 25.47
C MET A 894 31.45 -24.62 26.10
N GLU A 895 31.49 -24.62 27.43
CA GLU A 895 32.66 -24.40 28.27
C GLU A 895 33.71 -25.49 28.05
N LEU A 896 33.28 -26.76 27.98
CA LEU A 896 34.14 -27.87 27.55
C LEU A 896 34.68 -27.68 26.12
N ALA A 897 33.87 -27.19 25.18
CA ALA A 897 34.35 -26.93 23.82
C ALA A 897 35.42 -25.81 23.79
N LEU A 898 35.23 -24.75 24.60
CA LEU A 898 36.22 -23.66 24.82
C LEU A 898 37.52 -24.14 25.49
N GLU A 899 37.46 -25.13 26.38
CA GLU A 899 38.65 -25.79 26.94
C GLU A 899 39.39 -26.62 25.88
N HIS A 900 38.67 -27.42 25.08
CA HIS A 900 39.25 -28.26 24.02
C HIS A 900 39.88 -27.42 22.90
N SER A 901 39.26 -26.30 22.52
CA SER A 901 39.83 -25.34 21.56
C SER A 901 40.95 -24.47 22.13
N LYS A 902 41.14 -24.49 23.46
CA LYS A 902 42.05 -23.61 24.24
C LYS A 902 41.71 -22.13 24.13
N SER A 903 40.42 -21.81 23.92
CA SER A 903 39.91 -20.45 23.73
C SER A 903 39.39 -19.81 25.02
N MET A 904 39.31 -20.55 26.13
CA MET A 904 38.71 -20.10 27.40
C MET A 904 39.28 -18.76 27.92
N GLU A 905 40.60 -18.54 27.84
CA GLU A 905 41.23 -17.28 28.29
C GLU A 905 40.79 -16.08 27.42
N THR A 906 40.75 -16.26 26.09
CA THR A 906 40.24 -15.26 25.14
C THR A 906 38.76 -14.96 25.36
N PHE A 907 37.95 -16.01 25.60
CA PHE A 907 36.53 -15.90 25.90
C PHE A 907 36.28 -15.07 27.17
N MET A 908 36.96 -15.38 28.28
CA MET A 908 36.86 -14.60 29.52
C MET A 908 37.31 -13.15 29.33
N SER A 909 38.38 -12.92 28.55
CA SER A 909 38.84 -11.56 28.22
C SER A 909 37.82 -10.76 27.39
N PHE A 910 37.09 -11.39 26.46
CA PHE A 910 35.97 -10.75 25.77
C PHE A 910 34.84 -10.41 26.75
N LEU A 911 34.47 -11.30 27.68
CA LEU A 911 33.42 -11.02 28.66
C LEU A 911 33.77 -9.80 29.54
N GLU A 912 34.99 -9.70 30.07
CA GLU A 912 35.42 -8.55 30.89
C GLU A 912 35.38 -7.22 30.12
N GLN A 913 35.73 -7.23 28.84
CA GLN A 913 35.57 -6.06 27.97
C GLN A 913 34.08 -5.76 27.71
N ILE A 914 33.26 -6.78 27.48
CA ILE A 914 31.81 -6.65 27.22
C ILE A 914 31.01 -6.20 28.46
N GLU A 915 31.52 -6.32 29.68
CA GLU A 915 30.90 -5.66 30.85
C GLU A 915 31.09 -4.13 30.84
N THR A 916 32.19 -3.63 30.26
CA THR A 916 32.60 -2.21 30.36
C THR A 916 32.53 -1.42 29.06
N ALA A 917 32.38 -2.09 27.92
CA ALA A 917 32.31 -1.49 26.59
C ALA A 917 31.18 -0.45 26.42
N ARG A 918 31.47 0.60 25.66
CA ARG A 918 30.55 1.71 25.39
C ARG A 918 29.49 1.37 24.36
N LEU A 919 28.38 2.13 24.44
CA LEU A 919 27.30 2.09 23.44
C LEU A 919 27.59 3.04 22.27
N ASP A 920 28.29 4.15 22.54
CA ASP A 920 28.78 5.08 21.54
C ASP A 920 30.03 4.53 20.82
N GLY A 921 30.05 4.63 19.48
CA GLY A 921 31.21 4.29 18.66
C GLY A 921 31.30 2.83 18.17
N GLY A 922 30.35 1.96 18.51
CA GLY A 922 30.29 0.57 18.01
C GLY A 922 31.28 -0.41 18.66
N GLU A 923 31.88 -0.04 19.79
CA GLU A 923 32.82 -0.89 20.55
C GLU A 923 32.17 -2.19 21.01
N LEU A 924 31.00 -2.10 21.66
CA LEU A 924 30.22 -3.26 22.07
C LEU A 924 29.83 -4.16 20.89
N ASP A 925 29.41 -3.56 19.78
CA ASP A 925 28.94 -4.29 18.60
C ASP A 925 30.07 -5.16 18.01
N LYS A 926 31.28 -4.59 17.92
CA LYS A 926 32.49 -5.31 17.49
C LYS A 926 32.85 -6.45 18.45
N LEU A 927 32.85 -6.20 19.76
CA LEU A 927 33.19 -7.22 20.76
C LEU A 927 32.18 -8.38 20.76
N CYS A 928 30.88 -8.08 20.63
CA CYS A 928 29.86 -9.11 20.47
C CYS A 928 30.06 -9.91 19.18
N SER A 929 30.43 -9.29 18.06
CA SER A 929 30.75 -10.03 16.82
C SER A 929 31.98 -10.92 16.97
N GLU A 930 33.10 -10.42 17.52
CA GLU A 930 34.31 -11.22 17.72
C GLU A 930 34.10 -12.40 18.69
N LEU A 931 33.26 -12.22 19.72
CA LEU A 931 32.86 -13.29 20.64
C LEU A 931 31.91 -14.31 19.98
N GLN A 932 30.94 -13.86 19.17
CA GLN A 932 30.05 -14.75 18.42
C GLN A 932 30.81 -15.56 17.36
N GLU A 933 31.78 -14.97 16.66
CA GLU A 933 32.68 -15.68 15.74
C GLU A 933 33.51 -16.75 16.47
N LEU A 934 34.07 -16.42 17.64
CA LEU A 934 34.81 -17.37 18.48
C LEU A 934 33.94 -18.58 18.85
N ILE A 935 32.72 -18.36 19.34
CA ILE A 935 31.80 -19.42 19.76
C ILE A 935 31.27 -20.21 18.55
N SER A 936 30.97 -19.55 17.43
CA SER A 936 30.55 -20.19 16.18
C SER A 936 31.62 -21.13 15.59
N SER A 937 32.90 -20.88 15.88
CA SER A 937 34.01 -21.73 15.43
C SER A 937 34.16 -23.05 16.22
N LEU A 938 33.50 -23.16 17.39
CA LEU A 938 33.64 -24.30 18.28
C LEU A 938 33.15 -25.61 17.66
N GLN A 939 33.90 -26.68 17.92
CA GLN A 939 33.61 -28.02 17.42
C GLN A 939 32.94 -28.85 18.52
N LEU A 940 31.78 -29.44 18.21
CA LEU A 940 31.10 -30.34 19.14
C LEU A 940 31.89 -31.63 19.36
N PRO A 941 31.89 -32.19 20.59
CA PRO A 941 32.44 -33.52 20.83
C PRO A 941 31.74 -34.58 19.97
N LYS A 942 32.52 -35.48 19.36
CA LYS A 942 31.98 -36.51 18.46
C LYS A 942 30.96 -37.42 19.14
N ASP A 943 31.17 -37.76 20.42
CA ASP A 943 30.25 -38.60 21.19
C ASP A 943 28.86 -37.97 21.38
N THR A 944 28.77 -36.62 21.36
CA THR A 944 27.51 -35.87 21.36
C THR A 944 26.80 -36.03 20.01
N ILE A 945 27.52 -35.88 18.89
CA ILE A 945 26.96 -36.04 17.53
C ILE A 945 26.52 -37.50 17.31
N ASP A 946 27.39 -38.46 17.58
CA ASP A 946 27.11 -39.90 17.51
C ASP A 946 26.00 -40.31 18.50
N GLY A 947 25.75 -39.53 19.56
CA GLY A 947 24.63 -39.71 20.49
C GLY A 947 23.29 -39.24 19.93
N ILE A 948 23.23 -38.03 19.37
CA ILE A 948 22.03 -37.49 18.69
C ILE A 948 21.63 -38.39 17.51
N GLY A 949 22.60 -38.82 16.69
CA GLY A 949 22.38 -39.75 15.56
C GLY A 949 21.93 -41.17 15.96
N ARG A 950 21.92 -41.52 17.26
CA ARG A 950 21.31 -42.76 17.77
C ARG A 950 19.88 -42.57 18.30
N MET A 951 19.46 -41.34 18.56
CA MET A 951 18.13 -41.01 19.09
C MET A 951 17.12 -40.71 17.98
N PHE A 952 17.57 -40.08 16.89
CA PHE A 952 16.74 -39.68 15.76
C PHE A 952 17.13 -40.47 14.49
N PRO A 953 16.19 -40.86 13.61
CA PRO A 953 16.51 -41.54 12.37
C PRO A 953 17.19 -40.59 11.36
N ASP A 954 17.97 -41.14 10.43
CA ASP A 954 18.80 -40.37 9.47
C ASP A 954 18.03 -39.35 8.63
N ASN A 955 16.73 -39.57 8.42
CA ASN A 955 15.82 -38.74 7.65
C ASN A 955 14.92 -37.81 8.50
N ALA A 956 15.14 -37.76 9.81
CA ALA A 956 14.49 -36.77 10.67
C ALA A 956 14.98 -35.35 10.33
N ARG A 957 14.18 -34.37 10.73
CA ARG A 957 14.56 -32.96 10.78
C ARG A 957 14.45 -32.51 12.22
N LEU A 958 15.35 -31.65 12.64
CA LEU A 958 15.48 -31.19 14.02
C LEU A 958 15.34 -29.67 14.10
N ILE A 959 14.85 -29.20 15.24
CA ILE A 959 14.99 -27.82 15.68
C ILE A 959 15.94 -27.81 16.87
N VAL A 960 16.93 -26.92 16.82
CA VAL A 960 17.95 -26.75 17.84
C VAL A 960 17.59 -25.48 18.60
N ARG A 961 16.97 -25.63 19.78
CA ARG A 961 16.43 -24.51 20.59
C ARG A 961 17.36 -24.17 21.75
N SER A 962 17.53 -22.87 22.00
CA SER A 962 18.11 -22.31 23.22
C SER A 962 17.37 -22.78 24.48
N SER A 963 18.07 -22.93 25.60
CA SER A 963 17.52 -23.20 26.94
C SER A 963 18.51 -22.71 28.01
N ALA A 964 18.66 -21.39 28.14
CA ALA A 964 19.63 -20.77 29.05
C ALA A 964 19.20 -20.80 30.53
N ASN A 965 20.17 -20.65 31.45
CA ASN A 965 19.91 -20.46 32.89
C ASN A 965 19.34 -19.08 33.25
N VAL A 966 19.42 -18.14 32.30
CA VAL A 966 18.96 -16.73 32.38
C VAL A 966 17.72 -16.48 31.51
N GLU A 967 16.98 -17.54 31.16
CA GLU A 967 15.62 -17.43 30.60
C GLU A 967 14.59 -17.25 31.74
N ASP A 968 13.51 -16.52 31.45
CA ASP A 968 12.34 -16.32 32.32
C ASP A 968 12.67 -15.81 33.75
N LEU A 969 13.73 -15.01 33.90
CA LEU A 969 14.08 -14.35 35.16
C LEU A 969 13.08 -13.24 35.52
N ALA A 970 12.74 -13.13 36.81
CA ALA A 970 11.82 -12.10 37.29
C ALA A 970 12.39 -10.68 37.06
N GLY A 971 11.78 -9.93 36.13
CA GLY A 971 12.22 -8.59 35.72
C GLY A 971 13.07 -8.54 34.46
N MET A 972 13.28 -9.66 33.75
CA MET A 972 13.98 -9.70 32.46
C MET A 972 13.17 -10.54 31.46
N SER A 973 12.75 -9.93 30.35
CA SER A 973 12.06 -10.68 29.30
C SER A 973 13.06 -11.48 28.45
N ALA A 974 12.87 -12.79 28.39
CA ALA A 974 13.67 -13.71 27.56
C ALA A 974 12.91 -14.19 26.31
N ALA A 975 11.67 -13.74 26.10
CA ALA A 975 10.82 -14.17 25.00
C ALA A 975 11.44 -13.77 23.65
N GLY A 976 11.91 -14.77 22.89
CA GLY A 976 12.64 -14.58 21.64
C GLY A 976 14.02 -13.93 21.78
N LEU A 977 14.67 -14.00 22.95
CA LEU A 977 15.98 -13.34 23.18
C LEU A 977 17.18 -14.12 22.62
N TYR A 978 17.01 -15.42 22.39
CA TYR A 978 18.05 -16.38 21.97
C TYR A 978 17.57 -17.21 20.79
N ASP A 979 18.50 -17.63 19.94
CA ASP A 979 18.18 -18.27 18.66
C ASP A 979 17.53 -19.64 18.83
N SER A 980 16.82 -20.06 17.79
CA SER A 980 16.39 -21.44 17.58
C SER A 980 16.53 -21.77 16.09
N ILE A 981 17.36 -22.76 15.75
CA ILE A 981 17.69 -23.08 14.36
C ILE A 981 16.78 -24.23 13.87
N PRO A 982 15.84 -23.99 12.94
CA PRO A 982 14.94 -25.02 12.41
C PRO A 982 15.61 -25.87 11.33
N ASN A 983 14.90 -26.90 10.87
CA ASN A 983 15.24 -27.69 9.67
C ASN A 983 16.70 -28.24 9.63
N VAL A 984 17.24 -28.68 10.76
CA VAL A 984 18.60 -29.23 10.87
C VAL A 984 18.58 -30.76 10.67
N SER A 985 19.46 -31.31 9.83
CA SER A 985 19.61 -32.77 9.69
C SER A 985 20.55 -33.38 10.74
N PRO A 986 20.16 -34.48 11.44
CA PRO A 986 21.09 -35.26 12.27
C PRO A 986 22.12 -36.03 11.45
N SER A 987 21.82 -36.37 10.19
CA SER A 987 22.73 -37.07 9.27
C SER A 987 23.72 -36.13 8.57
N ASN A 988 23.70 -34.82 8.89
CA ASN A 988 24.74 -33.85 8.52
C ASN A 988 25.44 -33.30 9.78
N PRO A 989 26.47 -34.00 10.30
CA PRO A 989 27.25 -33.57 11.47
C PRO A 989 27.72 -32.11 11.45
N THR A 990 28.12 -31.60 10.28
CA THR A 990 28.63 -30.23 10.15
C THR A 990 27.51 -29.20 10.29
N ALA A 991 26.37 -29.39 9.62
CA ALA A 991 25.22 -28.50 9.80
C ALA A 991 24.66 -28.55 11.23
N PHE A 992 24.60 -29.75 11.82
CA PHE A 992 24.18 -29.91 13.21
C PHE A 992 25.12 -29.23 14.21
N ALA A 993 26.44 -29.40 14.05
CA ALA A 993 27.42 -28.71 14.90
C ALA A 993 27.33 -27.18 14.75
N ASN A 994 27.23 -26.68 13.52
CA ASN A 994 27.06 -25.25 13.25
C ASN A 994 25.79 -24.69 13.93
N ALA A 995 24.66 -25.40 13.84
CA ALA A 995 23.41 -24.97 14.47
C ALA A 995 23.51 -24.90 16.02
N VAL A 996 24.18 -25.86 16.65
CA VAL A 996 24.42 -25.81 18.11
C VAL A 996 25.37 -24.68 18.49
N SER A 997 26.46 -24.48 17.74
CA SER A 997 27.40 -23.38 17.98
C SER A 997 26.78 -22.00 17.71
N GLN A 998 25.82 -21.89 16.79
CA GLN A 998 24.98 -20.68 16.60
C GLN A 998 24.10 -20.43 17.82
N VAL A 999 23.38 -21.43 18.34
CA VAL A 999 22.56 -21.27 19.55
C VAL A 999 23.41 -20.88 20.76
N TRP A 1000 24.62 -21.43 20.91
CA TRP A 1000 25.59 -20.96 21.91
C TRP A 1000 26.04 -19.52 21.67
N ALA A 1001 26.36 -19.14 20.43
CA ALA A 1001 26.76 -17.77 20.08
C ALA A 1001 25.63 -16.75 20.34
N SER A 1002 24.36 -17.14 20.14
CA SER A 1002 23.18 -16.30 20.38
C SER A 1002 23.09 -15.77 21.81
N LEU A 1003 23.67 -16.49 22.79
CA LEU A 1003 23.79 -16.04 24.17
C LEU A 1003 24.54 -14.70 24.26
N TYR A 1004 25.40 -14.37 23.30
CA TYR A 1004 26.22 -13.15 23.26
C TYR A 1004 25.90 -12.23 22.08
N THR A 1005 24.68 -12.32 21.51
CA THR A 1005 24.19 -11.23 20.66
C THR A 1005 24.21 -9.89 21.39
N ARG A 1006 24.34 -8.79 20.65
CA ARG A 1006 24.24 -7.43 21.19
C ARG A 1006 22.97 -7.24 22.05
N ARG A 1007 21.84 -7.79 21.59
CA ARG A 1007 20.54 -7.72 22.28
C ARG A 1007 20.56 -8.48 23.60
N ALA A 1008 21.03 -9.73 23.60
CA ALA A 1008 21.17 -10.55 24.81
C ALA A 1008 22.07 -9.90 25.88
N VAL A 1009 23.21 -9.35 25.45
CA VAL A 1009 24.13 -8.63 26.35
C VAL A 1009 23.48 -7.39 26.94
N LEU A 1010 22.78 -6.58 26.14
CA LEU A 1010 22.11 -5.36 26.61
C LEU A 1010 20.95 -5.67 27.57
N SER A 1011 20.14 -6.69 27.27
CA SER A 1011 19.06 -7.15 28.15
C SER A 1011 19.60 -7.59 29.52
N ARG A 1012 20.67 -8.40 29.54
CA ARG A 1012 21.34 -8.78 30.80
C ARG A 1012 21.99 -7.61 31.54
N ARG A 1013 22.64 -6.67 30.83
CA ARG A 1013 23.16 -5.42 31.44
C ARG A 1013 22.03 -4.62 32.11
N ALA A 1014 20.87 -4.50 31.48
CA ALA A 1014 19.71 -3.80 32.04
C ALA A 1014 19.13 -4.53 33.26
N ALA A 1015 19.10 -5.87 33.23
CA ALA A 1015 18.70 -6.71 34.36
C ALA A 1015 19.76 -6.83 35.48
N GLY A 1016 20.95 -6.25 35.31
CA GLY A 1016 22.06 -6.35 36.27
C GLY A 1016 22.73 -7.73 36.34
N VAL A 1017 22.54 -8.58 35.33
CA VAL A 1017 23.09 -9.94 35.25
C VAL A 1017 24.47 -9.93 34.57
N PRO A 1018 25.55 -10.38 35.25
CA PRO A 1018 26.88 -10.47 34.63
C PRO A 1018 26.92 -11.46 33.46
N GLN A 1019 27.63 -11.14 32.39
CA GLN A 1019 27.68 -11.95 31.16
C GLN A 1019 28.28 -13.34 31.36
N LYS A 1020 29.19 -13.45 32.33
CA LYS A 1020 29.87 -14.69 32.76
C LYS A 1020 28.99 -15.65 33.57
N ASP A 1021 27.88 -15.16 34.13
CA ASP A 1021 26.98 -15.97 34.97
C ASP A 1021 25.84 -16.57 34.13
N ALA A 1022 25.77 -16.23 32.83
CA ALA A 1022 24.87 -16.80 31.84
C ALA A 1022 25.49 -18.04 31.16
N THR A 1023 24.72 -19.13 31.08
CA THR A 1023 25.11 -20.40 30.45
C THR A 1023 23.97 -20.93 29.57
N MET A 1024 24.31 -21.63 28.48
CA MET A 1024 23.34 -22.13 27.49
C MET A 1024 23.35 -23.66 27.43
N ALA A 1025 22.22 -24.27 27.78
CA ALA A 1025 21.90 -25.65 27.38
C ALA A 1025 21.11 -25.60 26.06
N VAL A 1026 21.12 -26.70 25.31
CA VAL A 1026 20.50 -26.76 23.98
C VAL A 1026 19.53 -27.93 23.90
N LEU A 1027 18.26 -27.61 23.67
CA LEU A 1027 17.17 -28.55 23.48
C LEU A 1027 17.10 -28.94 22.00
N VAL A 1028 17.50 -30.17 21.69
CA VAL A 1028 17.45 -30.74 20.33
C VAL A 1028 16.14 -31.51 20.20
N GLN A 1029 15.24 -31.04 19.35
CA GLN A 1029 13.85 -31.51 19.28
C GLN A 1029 13.46 -31.91 17.84
N GLU A 1030 12.58 -32.89 17.70
CA GLU A 1030 12.00 -33.36 16.43
C GLU A 1030 11.18 -32.22 15.77
N MET A 1031 11.64 -31.74 14.61
CA MET A 1031 10.98 -30.67 13.86
C MET A 1031 9.75 -31.20 13.16
N LEU A 1032 8.59 -30.76 13.62
CA LEU A 1032 7.30 -31.12 13.04
C LEU A 1032 7.02 -30.32 11.75
N SER A 1033 6.15 -30.87 10.90
CA SER A 1033 5.59 -30.19 9.72
C SER A 1033 4.08 -30.03 9.92
N PRO A 1034 3.63 -29.05 10.74
CA PRO A 1034 2.23 -28.86 11.10
C PRO A 1034 1.38 -28.19 10.00
N ASP A 1035 0.08 -28.41 10.07
CA ASP A 1035 -0.92 -27.67 9.28
C ASP A 1035 -1.24 -26.30 9.88
N LEU A 1036 -1.17 -26.21 11.22
CA LEU A 1036 -1.44 -25.03 12.03
C LEU A 1036 -0.48 -24.98 13.23
N SER A 1037 -0.03 -23.79 13.60
CA SER A 1037 0.66 -23.51 14.87
C SER A 1037 -0.24 -22.69 15.79
N PHE A 1038 0.01 -22.73 17.11
CA PHE A 1038 -0.76 -21.97 18.09
C PHE A 1038 0.06 -21.53 19.30
N VAL A 1039 -0.38 -20.43 19.92
CA VAL A 1039 -0.04 -20.03 21.29
C VAL A 1039 -1.34 -19.93 22.08
N LEU A 1040 -1.37 -20.50 23.29
CA LEU A 1040 -2.51 -20.40 24.21
C LEU A 1040 -2.13 -19.58 25.43
N HIS A 1041 -2.99 -18.64 25.83
CA HIS A 1041 -2.99 -18.03 27.15
C HIS A 1041 -4.20 -18.54 27.94
N THR A 1042 -3.98 -19.11 29.12
CA THR A 1042 -5.07 -19.67 29.96
C THR A 1042 -5.72 -18.66 30.91
N LEU A 1043 -5.29 -17.40 30.85
CA LEU A 1043 -5.95 -16.23 31.42
C LEU A 1043 -6.05 -15.19 30.29
N SER A 1044 -7.21 -14.56 30.06
CA SER A 1044 -7.32 -13.59 28.94
C SER A 1044 -6.22 -12.51 29.06
N PRO A 1045 -5.41 -12.27 28.01
CA PRO A 1045 -4.43 -11.19 27.99
C PRO A 1045 -5.06 -9.79 27.91
N THR A 1046 -6.38 -9.70 27.69
CA THR A 1046 -7.07 -8.44 27.36
C THR A 1046 -8.05 -8.00 28.45
N ASP A 1047 -8.87 -8.92 28.98
CA ASP A 1047 -9.87 -8.62 30.03
C ASP A 1047 -9.60 -9.30 31.38
N LEU A 1048 -8.55 -10.13 31.48
CA LEU A 1048 -8.18 -10.93 32.65
C LEU A 1048 -9.28 -11.90 33.13
N ASP A 1049 -10.17 -12.35 32.24
CA ASP A 1049 -11.08 -13.46 32.55
C ASP A 1049 -10.30 -14.76 32.84
N GLN A 1050 -10.46 -15.26 34.07
CA GLN A 1050 -9.90 -16.52 34.54
C GLN A 1050 -10.71 -17.74 34.06
N ASN A 1051 -11.87 -17.54 33.45
CA ASN A 1051 -12.79 -18.62 33.04
C ASN A 1051 -12.61 -19.04 31.57
N SER A 1052 -11.74 -18.39 30.80
CA SER A 1052 -11.50 -18.69 29.39
C SER A 1052 -10.03 -18.98 29.07
N VAL A 1053 -9.83 -19.69 27.97
CA VAL A 1053 -8.52 -19.86 27.31
C VAL A 1053 -8.59 -19.12 25.98
N GLU A 1054 -7.65 -18.20 25.75
CA GLU A 1054 -7.47 -17.57 24.44
C GLU A 1054 -6.38 -18.28 23.65
N ALA A 1055 -6.64 -18.47 22.35
CA ALA A 1055 -5.75 -19.12 21.41
C ALA A 1055 -5.51 -18.18 20.22
N GLU A 1056 -4.26 -17.85 19.95
CA GLU A 1056 -3.84 -17.30 18.65
C GLU A 1056 -3.24 -18.42 17.80
N ILE A 1057 -3.72 -18.56 16.58
CA ILE A 1057 -3.44 -19.69 15.67
C ILE A 1057 -2.97 -19.13 14.33
N ALA A 1058 -1.93 -19.73 13.74
CA ALA A 1058 -1.40 -19.38 12.42
C ALA A 1058 -1.31 -20.62 11.50
N PRO A 1059 -1.24 -20.42 10.17
CA PRO A 1059 -0.96 -21.50 9.23
C PRO A 1059 0.52 -21.90 9.26
N GLY A 1060 0.80 -23.20 9.12
CA GLY A 1060 2.16 -23.73 9.10
C GLY A 1060 2.88 -23.62 10.45
N LEU A 1061 4.14 -23.20 10.42
CA LEU A 1061 5.06 -23.18 11.57
C LEU A 1061 4.75 -22.12 12.64
N GLY A 1062 5.30 -22.31 13.85
CA GLY A 1062 5.09 -21.43 15.02
C GLY A 1062 5.80 -20.08 14.91
N GLU A 1063 6.87 -20.05 14.13
CA GLU A 1063 7.65 -18.86 13.79
C GLU A 1063 6.78 -17.76 13.15
N THR A 1064 5.65 -18.12 12.53
CA THR A 1064 4.63 -17.19 12.00
C THR A 1064 3.91 -16.37 13.09
N LEU A 1065 3.81 -16.89 14.32
CA LEU A 1065 3.27 -16.17 15.51
C LEU A 1065 4.37 -15.53 16.35
N ALA A 1066 5.54 -16.17 16.41
CA ALA A 1066 6.63 -15.79 17.29
C ALA A 1066 7.46 -14.61 16.74
N SER A 1067 7.66 -14.54 15.42
CA SER A 1067 8.19 -13.34 14.76
C SER A 1067 7.12 -12.25 14.64
N GLY A 1068 7.52 -10.98 14.54
CA GLY A 1068 6.64 -9.86 14.20
C GLY A 1068 6.20 -9.84 12.74
N THR A 1069 5.96 -11.02 12.14
CA THR A 1069 5.39 -11.14 10.79
C THR A 1069 4.08 -10.38 10.73
N ARG A 1070 4.02 -9.35 9.87
CA ARG A 1070 2.91 -8.39 9.87
C ARG A 1070 1.59 -9.05 9.47
N GLY A 1071 0.69 -9.16 10.43
CA GLY A 1071 -0.68 -9.64 10.23
C GLY A 1071 -1.40 -9.97 11.53
N THR A 1072 -2.67 -10.28 11.40
CA THR A 1072 -3.54 -10.78 12.46
C THR A 1072 -3.62 -12.32 12.36
N PRO A 1073 -3.53 -13.08 13.48
CA PRO A 1073 -3.79 -14.52 13.54
C PRO A 1073 -5.28 -14.86 13.67
N TRP A 1074 -5.65 -16.15 13.59
CA TRP A 1074 -6.97 -16.57 14.05
C TRP A 1074 -6.99 -16.49 15.57
N ARG A 1075 -7.79 -15.60 16.16
CA ARG A 1075 -7.94 -15.48 17.61
C ARG A 1075 -9.27 -16.08 18.05
N LEU A 1076 -9.22 -17.10 18.90
CA LEU A 1076 -10.38 -17.74 19.52
C LEU A 1076 -10.33 -17.55 21.04
N SER A 1077 -11.46 -17.27 21.67
CA SER A 1077 -11.65 -17.46 23.10
C SER A 1077 -12.58 -18.66 23.32
N CYS A 1078 -12.31 -19.48 24.34
CA CYS A 1078 -13.17 -20.58 24.73
C CYS A 1078 -13.31 -20.64 26.25
N GLY A 1079 -14.55 -20.72 26.75
CA GLY A 1079 -14.79 -20.94 28.17
C GLY A 1079 -14.32 -22.33 28.63
N LYS A 1080 -13.64 -22.38 29.78
CA LYS A 1080 -13.08 -23.59 30.42
C LYS A 1080 -14.15 -24.55 30.91
N PHE A 1081 -15.31 -24.01 31.33
CA PHE A 1081 -16.37 -24.75 32.02
C PHE A 1081 -17.63 -24.97 31.19
N ASP A 1082 -17.93 -24.11 30.21
CA ASP A 1082 -19.08 -24.25 29.30
C ASP A 1082 -18.68 -24.80 27.91
N GLY A 1083 -17.39 -24.71 27.55
CA GLY A 1083 -16.89 -25.07 26.24
C GLY A 1083 -17.38 -24.16 25.11
N HIS A 1084 -17.84 -22.94 25.42
CA HIS A 1084 -18.35 -22.00 24.41
C HIS A 1084 -17.20 -21.32 23.67
N VAL A 1085 -17.06 -21.61 22.36
CA VAL A 1085 -16.05 -20.99 21.50
C VAL A 1085 -16.61 -19.72 20.85
N ARG A 1086 -15.83 -18.64 20.92
CA ARG A 1086 -16.06 -17.36 20.27
C ARG A 1086 -14.85 -16.96 19.42
N THR A 1087 -15.09 -16.62 18.17
CA THR A 1087 -14.10 -16.04 17.26
C THR A 1087 -13.92 -14.56 17.57
N LEU A 1088 -12.68 -14.15 17.80
CA LEU A 1088 -12.30 -12.75 18.01
C LEU A 1088 -11.66 -12.16 16.75
N ALA A 1089 -10.88 -12.95 16.00
CA ALA A 1089 -10.31 -12.55 14.72
C ALA A 1089 -10.14 -13.75 13.75
N PHE A 1090 -10.09 -13.46 12.45
CA PHE A 1090 -9.63 -14.41 11.42
C PHE A 1090 -8.20 -14.05 11.00
N ALA A 1091 -7.39 -15.07 10.70
CA ALA A 1091 -6.02 -14.85 10.23
C ALA A 1091 -5.98 -14.14 8.87
N ASN A 1092 -4.93 -13.35 8.64
CA ASN A 1092 -4.71 -12.66 7.37
C ASN A 1092 -3.24 -12.58 6.91
N PHE A 1093 -2.33 -13.38 7.49
CA PHE A 1093 -0.92 -13.41 7.11
C PHE A 1093 -0.75 -13.68 5.60
N SER A 1094 0.21 -12.99 4.99
CA SER A 1094 0.47 -13.07 3.55
C SER A 1094 1.04 -14.42 3.12
N GLU A 1095 1.88 -15.03 3.98
CA GLU A 1095 2.58 -16.28 3.73
C GLU A 1095 2.56 -17.18 4.97
N GLU A 1096 2.63 -18.50 4.77
CA GLU A 1096 2.88 -19.50 5.81
C GLU A 1096 4.30 -20.06 5.68
N MET A 1097 5.00 -20.22 6.80
CA MET A 1097 6.33 -20.83 6.83
C MET A 1097 6.20 -22.35 7.01
N LEU A 1098 6.99 -23.12 6.25
CA LEU A 1098 6.92 -24.59 6.17
C LEU A 1098 8.31 -25.20 6.00
N VAL A 1099 8.49 -26.44 6.46
CA VAL A 1099 9.68 -27.25 6.17
C VAL A 1099 9.36 -28.26 5.07
N SER A 1100 9.97 -28.12 3.89
CA SER A 1100 9.78 -29.08 2.79
C SER A 1100 10.45 -30.41 3.12
N GLY A 1101 9.67 -31.46 3.34
CA GLY A 1101 10.17 -32.81 3.64
C GLY A 1101 11.11 -33.39 2.59
N ALA A 1102 11.07 -32.90 1.35
CA ALA A 1102 11.95 -33.28 0.24
C ALA A 1102 13.02 -32.23 -0.13
N GLY A 1103 13.02 -31.06 0.52
CA GLY A 1103 14.06 -30.03 0.37
C GLY A 1103 15.35 -30.37 1.15
N PRO A 1104 16.38 -29.52 1.10
CA PRO A 1104 17.53 -29.66 1.97
C PRO A 1104 17.16 -29.44 3.45
N ALA A 1105 18.08 -29.82 4.34
CA ALA A 1105 17.93 -29.78 5.80
C ALA A 1105 19.17 -29.09 6.41
N ASP A 1106 19.26 -27.80 6.10
CA ASP A 1106 20.41 -26.90 6.18
C ASP A 1106 20.13 -25.61 6.98
N GLY A 1107 18.91 -25.46 7.53
CA GLY A 1107 18.47 -24.29 8.29
C GLY A 1107 17.27 -23.55 7.68
N ASP A 1108 17.07 -23.65 6.36
CA ASP A 1108 16.09 -22.81 5.66
C ASP A 1108 14.63 -23.28 5.83
N VAL A 1109 13.70 -22.33 5.77
CA VAL A 1109 12.24 -22.55 5.71
C VAL A 1109 11.67 -22.05 4.38
N THR A 1110 10.71 -22.78 3.83
CA THR A 1110 9.95 -22.36 2.64
C THR A 1110 8.80 -21.45 3.06
N ARG A 1111 8.58 -20.34 2.36
CA ARG A 1111 7.36 -19.52 2.51
C ARG A 1111 6.42 -19.79 1.33
N LEU A 1112 5.14 -19.96 1.60
CA LEU A 1112 4.09 -20.10 0.58
C LEU A 1112 2.94 -19.13 0.85
N THR A 1113 2.38 -18.53 -0.20
CA THR A 1113 1.23 -17.64 -0.09
C THR A 1113 0.00 -18.35 0.47
N VAL A 1114 -0.64 -17.78 1.49
CA VAL A 1114 -1.84 -18.36 2.11
C VAL A 1114 -3.10 -17.97 1.34
N ASP A 1115 -4.04 -18.91 1.21
CA ASP A 1115 -5.41 -18.67 0.71
C ASP A 1115 -6.44 -19.01 1.79
N TYR A 1116 -7.02 -17.99 2.42
CA TYR A 1116 -7.99 -18.18 3.49
C TYR A 1116 -9.39 -18.58 3.02
N SER A 1117 -9.66 -18.60 1.70
CA SER A 1117 -10.88 -19.22 1.14
C SER A 1117 -10.82 -20.76 1.22
N LYS A 1118 -9.62 -21.34 1.39
CA LYS A 1118 -9.39 -22.80 1.45
C LYS A 1118 -9.07 -23.32 2.86
N LYS A 1119 -8.54 -22.49 3.78
CA LYS A 1119 -8.16 -22.92 5.14
C LYS A 1119 -9.41 -23.25 6.01
N PRO A 1120 -9.56 -24.49 6.53
CA PRO A 1120 -10.77 -24.92 7.26
C PRO A 1120 -11.15 -24.04 8.45
N LEU A 1121 -10.16 -23.52 9.19
CA LEU A 1121 -10.40 -22.67 10.36
C LEU A 1121 -11.13 -21.35 10.00
N THR A 1122 -10.93 -20.84 8.78
CA THR A 1122 -11.70 -19.71 8.24
C THR A 1122 -13.08 -20.14 7.76
N VAL A 1123 -13.20 -21.23 7.00
CA VAL A 1123 -14.43 -21.53 6.23
C VAL A 1123 -15.42 -22.49 6.87
N ASP A 1124 -15.00 -23.31 7.83
CA ASP A 1124 -15.81 -24.34 8.51
C ASP A 1124 -15.99 -23.98 9.99
N PRO A 1125 -17.20 -23.55 10.42
CA PRO A 1125 -17.47 -23.22 11.82
C PRO A 1125 -17.51 -24.44 12.73
N ILE A 1126 -17.75 -25.65 12.22
CA ILE A 1126 -17.73 -26.90 13.00
C ILE A 1126 -16.28 -27.26 13.32
N PHE A 1127 -15.38 -27.19 12.34
CA PHE A 1127 -13.94 -27.38 12.56
C PHE A 1127 -13.39 -26.33 13.53
N ARG A 1128 -13.72 -25.04 13.35
CA ARG A 1128 -13.30 -23.95 14.24
C ARG A 1128 -13.73 -24.18 15.70
N HIS A 1129 -14.99 -24.54 15.92
CA HIS A 1129 -15.52 -24.84 17.25
C HIS A 1129 -14.84 -26.07 17.86
N GLN A 1130 -14.69 -27.17 17.11
CA GLN A 1130 -14.04 -28.38 17.60
C GLN A 1130 -12.56 -28.15 17.95
N LEU A 1131 -11.82 -27.37 17.16
CA LEU A 1131 -10.42 -27.03 17.47
C LEU A 1131 -10.34 -26.14 18.72
N GLY A 1132 -11.15 -25.08 18.82
CA GLY A 1132 -11.18 -24.20 19.99
C GLY A 1132 -11.45 -24.95 21.30
N GLN A 1133 -12.42 -25.85 21.32
CA GLN A 1133 -12.71 -26.68 22.50
C GLN A 1133 -11.55 -27.62 22.87
N ARG A 1134 -10.86 -28.20 21.89
CA ARG A 1134 -9.70 -29.08 22.13
C ARG A 1134 -8.52 -28.32 22.70
N LEU A 1135 -8.19 -27.16 22.13
CA LEU A 1135 -7.12 -26.29 22.62
C LEU A 1135 -7.42 -25.78 24.04
N CYS A 1136 -8.67 -25.39 24.31
CA CYS A 1136 -9.11 -25.05 25.67
C CYS A 1136 -8.93 -26.20 26.67
N SER A 1137 -9.32 -27.42 26.28
CA SER A 1137 -9.17 -28.61 27.14
C SER A 1137 -7.70 -28.93 27.45
N VAL A 1138 -6.79 -28.79 26.47
CA VAL A 1138 -5.34 -28.92 26.67
C VAL A 1138 -4.81 -27.81 27.59
N GLY A 1139 -5.14 -26.55 27.31
CA GLY A 1139 -4.70 -25.39 28.11
C GLY A 1139 -5.15 -25.47 29.57
N PHE A 1140 -6.44 -25.75 29.81
CA PHE A 1140 -6.99 -25.88 31.17
C PHE A 1140 -6.41 -27.08 31.93
N PHE A 1141 -6.09 -28.18 31.25
CA PHE A 1141 -5.37 -29.30 31.87
C PHE A 1141 -3.95 -28.88 32.28
N LEU A 1142 -3.21 -28.17 31.42
CA LEU A 1142 -1.86 -27.69 31.74
C LEU A 1142 -1.86 -26.65 32.87
N GLU A 1143 -2.78 -25.68 32.87
CA GLU A 1143 -2.97 -24.72 33.97
C GLU A 1143 -3.14 -25.43 35.33
N ARG A 1144 -3.95 -26.49 35.36
CA ARG A 1144 -4.19 -27.28 36.59
C ARG A 1144 -2.98 -28.09 37.03
N GLU A 1145 -2.25 -28.71 36.09
CA GLU A 1145 -1.06 -29.51 36.41
C GLU A 1145 0.17 -28.64 36.74
N PHE A 1146 0.24 -27.39 36.25
CA PHE A 1146 1.29 -26.41 36.58
C PHE A 1146 0.87 -25.42 37.69
N GLY A 1147 -0.38 -25.47 38.18
CA GLY A 1147 -0.86 -24.73 39.34
C GLY A 1147 -0.94 -23.21 39.17
N SER A 1148 -0.84 -22.72 37.93
CA SER A 1148 -0.80 -21.30 37.57
C SER A 1148 -1.17 -21.13 36.09
N PRO A 1149 -1.73 -19.98 35.67
CA PRO A 1149 -1.97 -19.71 34.25
C PRO A 1149 -0.73 -19.96 33.40
N GLN A 1150 -0.90 -20.63 32.26
CA GLN A 1150 0.17 -21.01 31.34
C GLN A 1150 0.07 -20.26 30.02
N ASP A 1151 1.24 -19.93 29.50
CA ASP A 1151 1.51 -19.58 28.11
C ASP A 1151 2.08 -20.84 27.43
N VAL A 1152 1.37 -21.35 26.41
CA VAL A 1152 1.58 -22.68 25.83
C VAL A 1152 1.80 -22.58 24.32
N GLU A 1153 3.00 -22.93 23.85
CA GLU A 1153 3.32 -23.01 22.42
C GLU A 1153 3.08 -24.44 21.90
N GLY A 1154 2.43 -24.57 20.74
CA GLY A 1154 2.17 -25.87 20.14
C GLY A 1154 1.75 -25.82 18.67
N CYS A 1155 1.39 -26.98 18.12
CA CYS A 1155 0.94 -27.11 16.74
C CYS A 1155 0.00 -28.31 16.54
N VAL A 1156 -0.67 -28.33 15.39
CA VAL A 1156 -1.55 -29.41 14.94
C VAL A 1156 -0.93 -30.10 13.74
N VAL A 1157 -0.76 -31.43 13.84
CA VAL A 1157 -0.26 -32.28 12.76
C VAL A 1157 -1.37 -33.26 12.37
N GLY A 1158 -2.06 -32.97 11.27
CA GLY A 1158 -3.22 -33.72 10.77
C GLY A 1158 -4.43 -33.65 11.69
N LYS A 1159 -4.42 -34.45 12.77
CA LYS A 1159 -5.47 -34.44 13.81
C LYS A 1159 -4.92 -34.24 15.22
N ASP A 1160 -3.64 -34.50 15.43
CA ASP A 1160 -3.05 -34.59 16.77
C ASP A 1160 -2.46 -33.24 17.19
N ILE A 1161 -2.63 -32.91 18.47
CA ILE A 1161 -2.10 -31.68 19.07
C ILE A 1161 -0.74 -32.03 19.69
N TYR A 1162 0.29 -31.29 19.30
CA TYR A 1162 1.61 -31.33 19.90
C TYR A 1162 1.82 -30.06 20.71
N VAL A 1163 2.26 -30.21 21.96
CA VAL A 1163 2.75 -29.09 22.77
C VAL A 1163 4.27 -29.09 22.69
N VAL A 1164 4.85 -27.99 22.21
CA VAL A 1164 6.31 -27.87 22.05
C VAL A 1164 6.95 -27.17 23.24
N GLN A 1165 6.22 -26.32 23.96
CA GLN A 1165 6.69 -25.56 25.12
C GLN A 1165 5.53 -25.14 26.04
N THR A 1166 5.79 -24.94 27.33
CA THR A 1166 4.88 -24.27 28.27
C THR A 1166 5.71 -23.45 29.26
N ARG A 1167 5.22 -22.27 29.63
CA ARG A 1167 5.80 -21.40 30.68
C ARG A 1167 4.68 -20.75 31.50
N PRO A 1168 4.93 -20.28 32.74
CA PRO A 1168 3.97 -19.47 33.47
C PRO A 1168 3.60 -18.21 32.67
N GLN A 1169 2.30 -17.93 32.55
CA GLN A 1169 1.82 -16.74 31.84
C GLN A 1169 2.14 -15.48 32.66
N PRO A 1170 2.72 -14.43 32.06
CA PRO A 1170 2.96 -13.16 32.75
C PRO A 1170 1.65 -12.37 33.02
N GLN A 1171 1.69 -11.52 34.05
CA GLN A 1171 0.58 -10.73 34.60
C GLN A 1171 0.88 -9.23 34.59
#